data_AF-A0A238C140-F1
#
_entry.id   AF-A0A238C140-F1
#
_cell.length_a   1.000
_cell.length_b   1.000
_cell.length_c   1.000
_cell.angle_alpha   90.00
_cell.angle_beta   90.00
_cell.angle_gamma   90.00
#
_symmetry.space_group_name_H-M   'P 1'
#
loop_
_entity.id
_entity.type
_entity.pdbx_description
1 polymer ?
#
loop_
_entity_poly.entity_id
_entity_poly.type
_entity_poly.pdbx_seq_one_letter_code
_entity_poly.pdbx_strand_id
1 'polypeptide(L)'
;MKMDGDCIAKISDDGQTIDEMMNDHVGLTYNDFNILPGYINFDVSAVDLTTHLTRDIMLKTPLVSSPMDTVTECEMAIAMALHGGIGIIHANFASLEEQVEEVVKVKRYKQGFITHPHCIKETDTVLDLMKIKLKYGFTGTPVTSTGDVGGQLIGLVTSRDVDFIDENKYAITKISEVMVPLDRLITGSEDLTLEHAYEILENEKKGKLPIVNSKNELVSLIARTDLKKARDFPWSSYDLKGQLRVGAAINTRESAKEAVKKLVAAGVDVLVIDSSQGAIVTQKQAKILIDAGADAIRIGMGSGSICITQEVTAVGRAQGTAVYQVAKYARTRGIPVIADGGIRDVGYITKALALGASTVMMGGLLAGTTEAPGEYFWGPSGVRLKNYRGMGSLDAMEANVSSQDSRSDTIKVAQGVSATMRDRGSIHKFVPYLVRGIQHGFQDIGVRNLDELRNGIACGEVRFERRSSNAQIEGGVHSLHSKMCGNGAYRYLLWASYDGARFISIANGSINHSVLSFLKTLVRGTFPNIGKQLKMSPSSRTDAGVHAMRNAFIMQIPIGNADEDKNSILNDWNQRINECIGTSLHVLDFHTVSKGFCSRRNVSYRKYKYRLAIAENEEEWLKNTEQPLLWQFAERPYMWFLPNGTHTFCFKLRNRAVPFHGTHDMASFMKYPLRNRLRTDSRTPTMRHMLHIGISGGESRFGDTNGFNLIDINVISRSFLRSQIRHMVSAIVEHAYGRLQRERLIWFLNNPNPENFHHFGMVAAPPQGLFLEDVVYDERMFINPVPYHYHSWDEMDKMLCDESF
;
A
#
# COMPACT_ATOMS: atom_id res chain seq x y z
N MET A 1 21.96 -46.77 -18.93
CA MET A 1 23.14 -47.62 -18.71
C MET A 1 22.74 -48.61 -17.62
N LYS A 2 22.64 -49.90 -17.93
CA LYS A 2 22.39 -50.94 -16.91
C LYS A 2 23.64 -51.03 -16.03
N MET A 3 23.51 -50.69 -14.75
CA MET A 3 24.53 -51.03 -13.76
C MET A 3 24.27 -52.46 -13.32
N ASP A 4 24.94 -53.40 -13.98
CA ASP A 4 25.11 -54.76 -13.49
C ASP A 4 26.24 -54.73 -12.46
N GLY A 5 25.98 -55.20 -11.23
CA GLY A 5 27.04 -55.73 -10.37
C GLY A 5 27.28 -55.11 -8.99
N ASP A 6 26.42 -54.25 -8.45
CA ASP A 6 26.46 -53.97 -7.01
C ASP A 6 25.49 -54.87 -6.28
N CYS A 7 26.02 -55.60 -5.29
CA CYS A 7 25.27 -56.36 -4.31
C CYS A 7 24.16 -55.46 -3.74
N ILE A 8 22.93 -55.63 -4.22
CA ILE A 8 21.73 -55.01 -3.66
C ILE A 8 21.58 -55.61 -2.26
N ALA A 9 22.30 -55.06 -1.29
CA ALA A 9 21.78 -54.98 0.06
C ALA A 9 20.33 -54.53 -0.11
N LYS A 10 19.36 -55.34 0.36
CA LYS A 10 17.95 -54.93 0.41
C LYS A 10 17.95 -53.49 0.89
N ILE A 11 17.64 -52.55 0.00
CA ILE A 11 17.56 -51.14 0.36
C ILE A 11 16.59 -51.12 1.53
N SER A 12 17.08 -50.73 2.71
CA SER A 12 16.27 -50.78 3.92
C SER A 12 15.01 -49.96 3.68
N ASP A 13 13.86 -50.47 4.13
CA ASP A 13 12.57 -49.77 4.11
C ASP A 13 12.61 -48.56 5.08
N ASP A 14 13.42 -47.55 4.75
CA ASP A 14 13.59 -46.33 5.54
C ASP A 14 12.42 -45.37 5.34
N GLY A 15 12.09 -44.63 6.40
CA GLY A 15 10.84 -43.86 6.50
C GLY A 15 9.57 -44.71 6.60
N GLN A 16 8.41 -44.06 6.62
CA GLN A 16 7.10 -44.68 6.84
C GLN A 16 6.22 -44.62 5.58
N THR A 17 5.41 -45.64 5.33
CA THR A 17 4.24 -45.53 4.45
C THR A 17 3.21 -44.58 5.06
N ILE A 18 2.28 -44.08 4.24
CA ILE A 18 1.17 -43.27 4.73
C ILE A 18 0.26 -44.04 5.71
N ASP A 19 0.05 -45.35 5.48
CA ASP A 19 -0.78 -46.19 6.35
C ASP A 19 -0.09 -46.41 7.71
N GLU A 20 1.21 -46.72 7.73
CA GLU A 20 2.01 -46.80 8.96
C GLU A 20 1.97 -45.49 9.74
N MET A 21 2.20 -44.36 9.05
CA MET A 21 2.16 -43.03 9.68
C MET A 21 0.77 -42.68 10.23
N MET A 22 -0.32 -43.22 9.68
CA MET A 22 -1.68 -42.91 10.13
C MET A 22 -2.27 -43.91 11.14
N ASN A 23 -1.58 -45.04 11.39
CA ASN A 23 -2.08 -46.11 12.24
C ASN A 23 -1.99 -45.84 13.75
N ASP A 24 -1.15 -44.91 14.23
CA ASP A 24 -0.99 -44.68 15.68
C ASP A 24 -2.16 -43.94 16.35
N HIS A 25 -3.27 -43.74 15.63
CA HIS A 25 -4.48 -43.06 16.13
C HIS A 25 -4.26 -41.63 16.68
N VAL A 26 -3.13 -41.00 16.36
CA VAL A 26 -2.84 -39.60 16.67
C VAL A 26 -3.41 -38.69 15.58
N GLY A 27 -4.04 -37.57 15.98
CA GLY A 27 -4.50 -36.54 15.04
C GLY A 27 -3.32 -35.73 14.51
N LEU A 28 -3.01 -35.89 13.23
CA LEU A 28 -1.91 -35.20 12.55
C LEU A 28 -2.43 -34.04 11.68
N THR A 29 -1.68 -32.95 11.68
CA THR A 29 -1.83 -31.81 10.78
C THR A 29 -0.70 -31.79 9.74
N TYR A 30 -0.72 -30.84 8.81
CA TYR A 30 0.30 -30.75 7.78
C TYR A 30 1.71 -30.43 8.31
N ASN A 31 1.86 -29.86 9.52
CA ASN A 31 3.20 -29.56 10.04
C ASN A 31 3.90 -30.77 10.65
N ASP A 32 3.13 -31.80 11.01
CA ASP A 32 3.56 -32.92 11.85
C ASP A 32 4.30 -34.01 11.09
N PHE A 33 4.44 -33.87 9.78
CA PHE A 33 5.18 -34.81 8.94
C PHE A 33 5.82 -34.12 7.74
N ASN A 34 6.79 -34.76 7.10
CA ASN A 34 7.34 -34.43 5.80
C ASN A 34 7.19 -35.60 4.83
N ILE A 35 7.29 -35.31 3.54
CA ILE A 35 7.40 -36.30 2.47
C ILE A 35 8.89 -36.43 2.18
N LEU A 36 9.41 -37.66 2.11
CA LEU A 36 10.81 -37.90 1.81
C LEU A 36 11.09 -37.71 0.31
N PRO A 37 12.27 -37.19 -0.06
CA PRO A 37 12.62 -36.96 -1.46
C PRO A 37 12.81 -38.29 -2.21
N GLY A 38 12.53 -38.24 -3.52
CA GLY A 38 12.73 -39.37 -4.43
C GLY A 38 13.86 -39.15 -5.42
N TYR A 39 13.84 -39.90 -6.52
CA TYR A 39 14.82 -39.78 -7.60
C TYR A 39 14.32 -38.83 -8.70
N ILE A 40 15.16 -37.87 -9.11
CA ILE A 40 14.81 -36.83 -10.08
C ILE A 40 15.50 -37.11 -11.42
N ASN A 41 14.73 -37.28 -12.49
CA ASN A 41 15.25 -37.45 -13.86
C ASN A 41 14.53 -36.57 -14.91
N PHE A 42 13.83 -35.54 -14.47
CA PHE A 42 13.03 -34.65 -15.31
C PHE A 42 13.09 -33.21 -14.80
N ASP A 43 12.86 -32.25 -15.69
CA ASP A 43 12.76 -30.84 -15.34
C ASP A 43 11.42 -30.51 -14.68
N VAL A 44 11.39 -29.52 -13.79
CA VAL A 44 10.17 -29.05 -13.12
C VAL A 44 9.06 -28.68 -14.11
N SER A 45 9.40 -28.19 -15.30
CA SER A 45 8.41 -27.85 -16.34
C SER A 45 7.67 -29.06 -16.91
N ALA A 46 8.18 -30.28 -16.71
CA ALA A 46 7.50 -31.51 -17.09
C ALA A 46 6.42 -31.93 -16.09
N VAL A 47 6.30 -31.24 -14.95
CA VAL A 47 5.28 -31.56 -13.93
C VAL A 47 3.92 -30.99 -14.33
N ASP A 48 2.95 -31.89 -14.53
CA ASP A 48 1.54 -31.56 -14.76
C ASP A 48 0.74 -31.64 -13.45
N LEU A 49 0.05 -30.54 -13.11
CA LEU A 49 -0.77 -30.43 -11.92
C LEU A 49 -2.28 -30.54 -12.22
N THR A 50 -2.64 -30.96 -13.43
CA THR A 50 -4.03 -31.18 -13.81
C THR A 50 -4.70 -32.18 -12.86
N THR A 51 -5.91 -31.86 -12.41
CA THR A 51 -6.62 -32.63 -11.38
C THR A 51 -8.14 -32.48 -11.48
N HIS A 52 -8.88 -33.37 -10.82
CA HIS A 52 -10.32 -33.33 -10.72
C HIS A 52 -10.77 -32.43 -9.55
N LEU A 53 -11.64 -31.46 -9.84
CA LEU A 53 -12.43 -30.74 -8.83
C LEU A 53 -13.67 -31.54 -8.44
N THR A 54 -14.39 -32.02 -9.46
CA THR A 54 -15.52 -32.94 -9.36
C THR A 54 -15.29 -34.12 -10.29
N ARG A 55 -16.22 -35.09 -10.33
CA ARG A 55 -16.14 -36.22 -11.27
C ARG A 55 -15.89 -35.75 -12.72
N ASP A 56 -16.60 -34.71 -13.14
CA ASP A 56 -16.63 -34.26 -14.54
C ASP A 56 -15.89 -32.94 -14.79
N ILE A 57 -15.47 -32.24 -13.73
CA ILE A 57 -14.76 -30.96 -13.85
C ILE A 57 -13.29 -31.15 -13.48
N MET A 58 -12.43 -30.93 -14.47
CA MET A 58 -10.98 -30.87 -14.29
C MET A 58 -10.48 -29.43 -14.24
N LEU A 59 -9.42 -29.21 -13.46
CA LEU A 59 -8.67 -27.96 -13.36
C LEU A 59 -7.23 -28.20 -13.78
N LYS A 60 -6.57 -27.18 -14.31
CA LYS A 60 -5.14 -27.24 -14.65
C LYS A 60 -4.23 -27.07 -13.45
N THR A 61 -4.75 -26.49 -12.37
CA THR A 61 -4.05 -26.38 -11.08
C THR A 61 -4.99 -26.80 -9.94
N PRO A 62 -4.45 -27.35 -8.84
CA PRO A 62 -5.25 -27.87 -7.73
C PRO A 62 -5.74 -26.77 -6.79
N LEU A 63 -5.95 -25.55 -7.27
CA LEU A 63 -6.13 -24.35 -6.45
C LEU A 63 -7.56 -23.82 -6.54
N VAL A 64 -8.23 -23.73 -5.39
CA VAL A 64 -9.60 -23.24 -5.24
C VAL A 64 -9.64 -22.08 -4.25
N SER A 65 -10.30 -20.96 -4.58
CA SER A 65 -10.51 -19.88 -3.60
C SER A 65 -11.77 -20.12 -2.75
N SER A 66 -11.67 -19.83 -1.45
CA SER A 66 -12.75 -20.10 -0.48
C SER A 66 -13.96 -19.17 -0.66
N PRO A 67 -15.21 -19.65 -0.48
CA PRO A 67 -16.42 -18.83 -0.57
C PRO A 67 -16.61 -17.94 0.66
N MET A 68 -15.79 -16.90 0.78
CA MET A 68 -15.83 -15.93 1.86
C MET A 68 -15.92 -14.51 1.30
N ASP A 69 -16.67 -13.65 1.98
CA ASP A 69 -16.86 -12.22 1.65
C ASP A 69 -15.61 -11.35 1.73
N THR A 70 -14.51 -11.93 2.20
CA THR A 70 -13.19 -11.30 2.28
C THR A 70 -12.17 -12.01 1.39
N VAL A 71 -12.64 -12.91 0.51
CA VAL A 71 -11.77 -13.71 -0.39
C VAL A 71 -12.30 -13.73 -1.82
N THR A 72 -13.54 -14.16 -2.05
CA THR A 72 -13.98 -14.53 -3.41
C THR A 72 -15.26 -13.82 -3.86
N GLU A 73 -15.07 -12.75 -4.62
CA GLU A 73 -16.04 -12.15 -5.54
C GLU A 73 -15.56 -12.38 -7.00
N CYS A 74 -16.17 -11.72 -7.99
CA CYS A 74 -15.88 -11.94 -9.41
C CYS A 74 -14.41 -11.74 -9.77
N GLU A 75 -13.73 -10.72 -9.24
CA GLU A 75 -12.31 -10.43 -9.54
C GLU A 75 -11.40 -11.59 -9.14
N MET A 76 -11.56 -12.11 -7.93
CA MET A 76 -10.83 -13.30 -7.47
C MET A 76 -11.19 -14.52 -8.32
N ALA A 77 -12.48 -14.74 -8.60
CA ALA A 77 -12.93 -15.91 -9.37
C ALA A 77 -12.39 -15.91 -10.81
N ILE A 78 -12.44 -14.76 -11.49
CA ILE A 78 -11.85 -14.56 -12.83
C ILE A 78 -10.36 -14.86 -12.78
N ALA A 79 -9.63 -14.24 -11.85
CA ALA A 79 -8.19 -14.36 -11.84
C ALA A 79 -7.73 -15.78 -11.43
N MET A 80 -8.45 -16.48 -10.55
CA MET A 80 -8.21 -17.89 -10.24
C MET A 80 -8.48 -18.79 -11.46
N ALA A 81 -9.58 -18.56 -12.17
CA ALA A 81 -9.90 -19.31 -13.38
C ALA A 81 -8.86 -19.08 -14.49
N LEU A 82 -8.36 -17.85 -14.65
CA LEU A 82 -7.29 -17.54 -15.62
C LEU A 82 -6.00 -18.32 -15.35
N HIS A 83 -5.65 -18.54 -14.08
CA HIS A 83 -4.49 -19.34 -13.66
C HIS A 83 -4.77 -20.85 -13.57
N GLY A 84 -5.89 -21.31 -14.14
CA GLY A 84 -6.22 -22.73 -14.21
C GLY A 84 -6.75 -23.35 -12.94
N GLY A 85 -7.05 -22.52 -11.93
CA GLY A 85 -7.83 -22.90 -10.75
C GLY A 85 -9.32 -22.59 -10.95
N ILE A 86 -10.02 -22.35 -9.85
CA ILE A 86 -11.41 -21.87 -9.85
C ILE A 86 -11.69 -21.04 -8.59
N GLY A 87 -12.59 -20.06 -8.68
CA GLY A 87 -13.13 -19.37 -7.50
C GLY A 87 -14.56 -19.77 -7.19
N ILE A 88 -14.87 -19.88 -5.90
CA ILE A 88 -16.23 -20.12 -5.40
C ILE A 88 -16.78 -18.82 -4.81
N ILE A 89 -17.77 -18.21 -5.46
CA ILE A 89 -18.43 -16.99 -5.01
C ILE A 89 -19.18 -17.26 -3.69
N HIS A 90 -19.01 -16.41 -2.68
CA HIS A 90 -19.71 -16.57 -1.39
C HIS A 90 -21.22 -16.34 -1.49
N ALA A 91 -21.97 -16.66 -0.44
CA ALA A 91 -23.42 -16.41 -0.37
C ALA A 91 -23.81 -15.18 0.49
N ASN A 92 -22.83 -14.51 1.12
CA ASN A 92 -23.05 -13.33 1.97
C ASN A 92 -23.25 -12.02 1.20
N PHE A 93 -24.28 -11.97 0.37
CA PHE A 93 -24.71 -10.75 -0.33
C PHE A 93 -25.99 -10.22 0.29
N ALA A 94 -26.31 -8.95 0.06
CA ALA A 94 -27.56 -8.39 0.58
C ALA A 94 -28.79 -8.99 -0.12
N SER A 95 -28.61 -9.48 -1.35
CA SER A 95 -29.63 -10.16 -2.16
C SER A 95 -29.05 -11.34 -2.95
N LEU A 96 -29.90 -12.29 -3.33
CA LEU A 96 -29.52 -13.40 -4.21
C LEU A 96 -29.14 -12.90 -5.61
N GLU A 97 -29.78 -11.81 -6.06
CA GLU A 97 -29.53 -11.14 -7.33
C GLU A 97 -28.09 -10.64 -7.43
N GLU A 98 -27.53 -10.08 -6.36
CA GLU A 98 -26.11 -9.68 -6.31
C GLU A 98 -25.16 -10.87 -6.50
N GLN A 99 -25.42 -11.99 -5.81
CA GLN A 99 -24.63 -13.21 -5.98
C GLN A 99 -24.68 -13.73 -7.42
N VAL A 100 -25.87 -13.71 -8.02
CA VAL A 100 -26.10 -14.10 -9.41
C VAL A 100 -25.34 -13.16 -10.36
N GLU A 101 -25.35 -11.86 -10.08
CA GLU A 101 -24.63 -10.88 -10.88
C GLU A 101 -23.12 -11.11 -10.85
N GLU A 102 -22.54 -11.46 -9.69
CA GLU A 102 -21.13 -11.85 -9.59
C GLU A 102 -20.80 -13.05 -10.48
N VAL A 103 -21.65 -14.09 -10.49
CA VAL A 103 -21.49 -15.23 -11.41
C VAL A 103 -21.55 -14.77 -12.87
N VAL A 104 -22.54 -13.93 -13.23
CA VAL A 104 -22.68 -13.40 -14.59
C VAL A 104 -21.46 -12.59 -15.01
N LYS A 105 -20.86 -11.79 -14.12
CA LYS A 105 -19.62 -11.04 -14.40
C LYS A 105 -18.48 -11.98 -14.78
N VAL A 106 -18.31 -13.11 -14.06
CA VAL A 106 -17.30 -14.12 -14.40
C VAL A 106 -17.59 -14.79 -15.74
N LYS A 107 -18.85 -15.21 -15.99
CA LYS A 107 -19.21 -15.89 -17.25
C LYS A 107 -19.15 -14.98 -18.47
N ARG A 108 -19.40 -13.68 -18.29
CA ARG A 108 -19.28 -12.65 -19.35
C ARG A 108 -17.85 -12.18 -19.56
N TYR A 109 -16.93 -12.50 -18.63
CA TYR A 109 -15.53 -12.16 -18.80
C TYR A 109 -14.98 -12.86 -20.05
N LYS A 110 -14.61 -12.06 -21.04
CA LYS A 110 -13.87 -12.50 -22.20
C LYS A 110 -12.43 -12.05 -22.03
N GLN A 111 -11.50 -12.99 -22.01
CA GLN A 111 -10.07 -12.68 -21.90
C GLN A 111 -9.68 -11.67 -22.98
N GLY A 112 -9.00 -10.59 -22.60
CA GLY A 112 -8.65 -9.49 -23.51
C GLY A 112 -9.73 -8.42 -23.73
N PHE A 113 -10.97 -8.65 -23.31
CA PHE A 113 -12.04 -7.66 -23.25
C PHE A 113 -12.17 -7.11 -21.83
N ILE A 114 -12.08 -5.79 -21.69
CA ILE A 114 -12.37 -5.07 -20.44
C ILE A 114 -13.88 -4.85 -20.41
N THR A 115 -14.60 -5.59 -19.56
CA THR A 115 -16.08 -5.53 -19.50
C THR A 115 -16.59 -4.28 -18.79
N HIS A 116 -15.84 -3.75 -17.82
CA HIS A 116 -16.21 -2.57 -17.06
C HIS A 116 -15.10 -1.50 -17.16
N PRO A 117 -14.82 -0.95 -18.36
CA PRO A 117 -13.82 0.10 -18.48
C PRO A 117 -14.26 1.33 -17.70
N HIS A 118 -13.33 1.97 -17.00
CA HIS A 118 -13.58 3.30 -16.45
C HIS A 118 -13.97 4.24 -17.60
N CYS A 119 -15.14 4.85 -17.48
CA CYS A 119 -15.69 5.80 -18.44
C CYS A 119 -15.65 7.22 -17.84
N ILE A 120 -15.81 8.21 -18.70
CA ILE A 120 -15.83 9.63 -18.33
C ILE A 120 -16.89 10.36 -19.15
N LYS A 121 -17.43 11.48 -18.65
CA LYS A 121 -18.36 12.31 -19.41
C LYS A 121 -17.61 13.30 -20.29
N GLU A 122 -18.26 13.76 -21.34
CA GLU A 122 -17.74 14.84 -22.20
C GLU A 122 -17.59 16.19 -21.46
N THR A 123 -18.35 16.36 -20.37
CA THR A 123 -18.35 17.55 -19.50
C THR A 123 -17.26 17.54 -18.44
N ASP A 124 -16.67 16.37 -18.16
CA ASP A 124 -15.61 16.24 -17.16
C ASP A 124 -14.31 16.89 -17.66
N THR A 125 -13.34 17.02 -16.78
CA THR A 125 -12.10 17.76 -17.06
C THR A 125 -10.90 16.84 -17.26
N VAL A 126 -9.83 17.35 -17.88
CA VAL A 126 -8.54 16.63 -17.97
C VAL A 126 -8.00 16.29 -16.58
N LEU A 127 -8.30 17.08 -15.54
CA LEU A 127 -7.94 16.77 -14.15
C LEU A 127 -8.60 15.46 -13.68
N ASP A 128 -9.85 15.21 -14.05
CA ASP A 128 -10.55 13.97 -13.69
C ASP A 128 -9.94 12.76 -14.39
N LEU A 129 -9.53 12.91 -15.65
CA LEU A 129 -8.73 11.89 -16.36
C LEU A 129 -7.38 11.64 -15.67
N MET A 130 -6.71 12.69 -15.17
CA MET A 130 -5.45 12.54 -14.43
C MET A 130 -5.64 11.89 -13.06
N LYS A 131 -6.78 12.07 -12.39
CA LYS A 131 -7.15 11.30 -11.19
C LYS A 131 -7.29 9.81 -11.51
N ILE A 132 -7.93 9.47 -12.63
CA ILE A 132 -8.02 8.09 -13.13
C ILE A 132 -6.61 7.53 -13.38
N LYS A 133 -5.74 8.28 -14.06
CA LYS A 133 -4.33 7.90 -14.28
C LYS A 133 -3.57 7.65 -12.97
N LEU A 134 -3.74 8.53 -11.98
CA LEU A 134 -3.06 8.42 -10.68
C LEU A 134 -3.56 7.20 -9.88
N LYS A 135 -4.86 6.92 -9.92
CA LYS A 135 -5.50 5.84 -9.15
C LYS A 135 -5.29 4.47 -9.81
N TYR A 136 -5.45 4.39 -11.13
CA TYR A 136 -5.52 3.12 -11.87
C TYR A 136 -4.32 2.88 -12.81
N GLY A 137 -3.49 3.89 -13.07
CA GLY A 137 -2.27 3.74 -13.86
C GLY A 137 -2.46 3.74 -15.38
N PHE A 138 -3.65 4.04 -15.89
CA PHE A 138 -3.93 4.15 -17.32
C PHE A 138 -4.74 5.42 -17.66
N THR A 139 -4.65 5.85 -18.92
CA THR A 139 -5.30 7.08 -19.45
C THR A 139 -6.28 6.83 -20.57
N GLY A 140 -6.35 5.61 -21.11
CA GLY A 140 -7.26 5.34 -22.22
C GLY A 140 -8.65 5.01 -21.70
N THR A 141 -9.55 5.97 -21.81
CA THR A 141 -10.83 6.00 -21.10
C THR A 141 -11.93 6.31 -22.13
N PRO A 142 -12.92 5.43 -22.31
CA PRO A 142 -14.08 5.71 -23.15
C PRO A 142 -14.88 6.90 -22.62
N VAL A 143 -15.37 7.74 -23.53
CA VAL A 143 -16.23 8.87 -23.20
C VAL A 143 -17.67 8.47 -23.52
N THR A 144 -18.54 8.44 -22.51
CA THR A 144 -19.95 8.05 -22.67
C THR A 144 -20.87 9.16 -22.19
N SER A 145 -22.12 9.16 -22.68
CA SER A 145 -23.12 10.16 -22.29
C SER A 145 -23.43 10.18 -20.78
N THR A 146 -23.35 9.02 -20.14
CA THR A 146 -23.61 8.84 -18.71
C THR A 146 -22.35 8.90 -17.86
N GLY A 147 -21.15 8.76 -18.46
CA GLY A 147 -19.90 8.55 -17.73
C GLY A 147 -19.68 7.11 -17.26
N ASP A 148 -20.59 6.20 -17.62
CA ASP A 148 -20.57 4.78 -17.25
C ASP A 148 -20.70 3.88 -18.49
N VAL A 149 -20.43 2.59 -18.31
CA VAL A 149 -20.67 1.54 -19.31
C VAL A 149 -22.17 1.38 -19.53
N GLY A 150 -22.60 1.08 -20.76
CA GLY A 150 -24.01 1.08 -21.18
C GLY A 150 -24.54 2.45 -21.59
N GLY A 151 -23.80 3.54 -21.35
CA GLY A 151 -24.07 4.84 -21.97
C GLY A 151 -23.70 4.85 -23.46
N GLN A 152 -24.30 5.77 -24.22
CA GLN A 152 -23.93 5.98 -25.63
C GLN A 152 -22.46 6.39 -25.72
N LEU A 153 -21.68 5.72 -26.58
CA LEU A 153 -20.28 6.01 -26.79
C LEU A 153 -20.13 7.31 -27.60
N ILE A 154 -19.49 8.33 -27.03
CA ILE A 154 -19.26 9.63 -27.65
C ILE A 154 -17.85 9.73 -28.22
N GLY A 155 -16.87 9.10 -27.57
CA GLY A 155 -15.47 9.15 -27.99
C GLY A 155 -14.54 8.32 -27.13
N LEU A 156 -13.23 8.52 -27.31
CA LEU A 156 -12.17 7.91 -26.50
C LEU A 156 -11.08 8.95 -26.25
N VAL A 157 -10.62 9.08 -25.02
CA VAL A 157 -9.46 9.92 -24.67
C VAL A 157 -8.30 9.03 -24.23
N THR A 158 -7.07 9.38 -24.61
CA THR A 158 -5.83 8.67 -24.28
C THR A 158 -4.76 9.63 -23.77
N SER A 159 -3.59 9.12 -23.35
CA SER A 159 -2.50 10.00 -22.89
C SER A 159 -2.05 10.97 -23.98
N ARG A 160 -1.98 10.51 -25.24
CA ARG A 160 -1.47 11.31 -26.36
C ARG A 160 -2.29 12.57 -26.60
N ASP A 161 -3.57 12.52 -26.25
CA ASP A 161 -4.51 13.61 -26.47
C ASP A 161 -4.35 14.72 -25.42
N VAL A 162 -3.70 14.41 -24.29
CA VAL A 162 -3.52 15.34 -23.17
C VAL A 162 -2.05 15.60 -22.81
N ASP A 163 -1.09 14.86 -23.37
CA ASP A 163 0.35 14.92 -23.02
C ASP A 163 0.98 16.32 -23.21
N PHE A 164 0.41 17.16 -24.08
CA PHE A 164 0.89 18.52 -24.36
C PHE A 164 0.06 19.63 -23.71
N ILE A 165 -0.93 19.28 -22.89
CA ILE A 165 -1.74 20.25 -22.15
C ILE A 165 -0.97 20.63 -20.88
N ASP A 166 -0.81 21.92 -20.63
CA ASP A 166 -0.19 22.43 -19.40
C ASP A 166 -1.04 22.04 -18.18
N GLU A 167 -0.40 21.57 -17.10
CA GLU A 167 -1.10 21.11 -15.87
C GLU A 167 -2.04 22.17 -15.30
N ASN A 168 -1.72 23.46 -15.47
CA ASN A 168 -2.56 24.57 -15.01
C ASN A 168 -3.92 24.62 -15.75
N LYS A 169 -4.02 24.02 -16.93
CA LYS A 169 -5.24 23.95 -17.73
C LYS A 169 -6.06 22.68 -17.49
N TYR A 170 -5.56 21.73 -16.70
CA TYR A 170 -6.24 20.45 -16.48
C TYR A 170 -7.63 20.61 -15.85
N ALA A 171 -7.78 21.55 -14.92
CA ALA A 171 -9.04 21.77 -14.21
C ALA A 171 -10.10 22.51 -15.06
N ILE A 172 -9.71 23.10 -16.19
CA ILE A 172 -10.61 23.93 -17.03
C ILE A 172 -10.87 23.31 -18.40
N THR A 173 -9.96 22.50 -18.93
CA THR A 173 -10.10 21.89 -20.26
C THR A 173 -11.04 20.70 -20.16
N LYS A 174 -12.13 20.74 -20.93
CA LYS A 174 -13.11 19.65 -20.95
C LYS A 174 -12.64 18.47 -21.79
N ILE A 175 -13.13 17.27 -21.46
CA ILE A 175 -12.85 16.05 -22.24
C ILE A 175 -13.34 16.17 -23.68
N SER A 176 -14.48 16.81 -23.90
CA SER A 176 -15.03 17.10 -25.25
C SER A 176 -14.05 17.85 -26.17
N GLU A 177 -13.14 18.66 -25.63
CA GLU A 177 -12.17 19.44 -26.41
C GLU A 177 -10.96 18.62 -26.86
N VAL A 178 -10.68 17.49 -26.20
CA VAL A 178 -9.43 16.73 -26.36
C VAL A 178 -9.66 15.30 -26.84
N MET A 179 -10.84 14.72 -26.62
CA MET A 179 -11.13 13.34 -27.00
C MET A 179 -11.10 13.11 -28.51
N VAL A 180 -10.87 11.87 -28.93
CA VAL A 180 -11.15 11.42 -30.29
C VAL A 180 -12.66 11.17 -30.41
N PRO A 181 -13.39 11.91 -31.24
CA PRO A 181 -14.84 11.76 -31.39
C PRO A 181 -15.21 10.45 -32.12
N LEU A 182 -16.45 9.97 -31.90
CA LEU A 182 -16.95 8.68 -32.40
C LEU A 182 -16.80 8.52 -33.93
N ASP A 183 -17.00 9.58 -34.71
CA ASP A 183 -16.88 9.58 -36.19
C ASP A 183 -15.49 9.19 -36.68
N ARG A 184 -14.45 9.37 -35.85
CA ARG A 184 -13.06 9.01 -36.15
C ARG A 184 -12.57 7.80 -35.36
N LEU A 185 -13.44 7.19 -34.57
CA LEU A 185 -13.11 6.08 -33.70
C LEU A 185 -13.47 4.77 -34.39
N ILE A 186 -12.51 3.84 -34.40
CA ILE A 186 -12.80 2.48 -34.85
C ILE A 186 -13.42 1.74 -33.66
N THR A 187 -14.59 1.16 -33.89
CA THR A 187 -15.33 0.37 -32.90
C THR A 187 -15.56 -1.05 -33.41
N GLY A 188 -15.77 -1.98 -32.49
CA GLY A 188 -16.21 -3.34 -32.77
C GLY A 188 -17.67 -3.56 -32.38
N SER A 189 -18.34 -4.50 -33.01
CA SER A 189 -19.67 -4.97 -32.59
C SER A 189 -19.58 -5.89 -31.37
N GLU A 190 -20.66 -6.02 -30.59
CA GLU A 190 -20.71 -6.92 -29.43
C GLU A 190 -20.49 -8.41 -29.77
N ASP A 191 -20.79 -8.80 -31.01
CA ASP A 191 -20.57 -10.15 -31.55
C ASP A 191 -19.13 -10.40 -32.04
N LEU A 192 -18.23 -9.41 -31.93
CA LEU A 192 -16.87 -9.50 -32.43
C LEU A 192 -16.08 -10.60 -31.70
N THR A 193 -15.41 -11.46 -32.48
CA THR A 193 -14.50 -12.49 -31.93
C THR A 193 -13.15 -11.87 -31.57
N LEU A 194 -12.40 -12.54 -30.68
CA LEU A 194 -11.08 -12.06 -30.26
C LEU A 194 -10.10 -12.03 -31.45
N GLU A 195 -10.18 -13.01 -32.35
CA GLU A 195 -9.36 -13.09 -33.56
C GLU A 195 -9.59 -11.90 -34.50
N HIS A 196 -10.85 -11.55 -34.76
CA HIS A 196 -11.16 -10.37 -35.56
C HIS A 196 -10.77 -9.06 -34.84
N ALA A 197 -10.91 -9.00 -33.51
CA ALA A 197 -10.41 -7.87 -32.74
C ALA A 197 -8.89 -7.68 -32.86
N TYR A 198 -8.12 -8.79 -32.95
CA TYR A 198 -6.70 -8.75 -33.24
C TYR A 198 -6.42 -8.13 -34.60
N GLU A 199 -7.09 -8.61 -35.64
CA GLU A 199 -6.91 -8.11 -37.00
C GLU A 199 -7.22 -6.61 -37.09
N ILE A 200 -8.31 -6.15 -36.47
CA ILE A 200 -8.67 -4.73 -36.43
C ILE A 200 -7.58 -3.92 -35.71
N LEU A 201 -7.15 -4.34 -34.52
CA LEU A 201 -6.14 -3.61 -33.74
C LEU A 201 -4.74 -3.64 -34.38
N GLU A 202 -4.40 -4.70 -35.11
CA GLU A 202 -3.15 -4.84 -35.85
C GLU A 202 -3.12 -3.95 -37.10
N ASN A 203 -4.18 -4.02 -37.92
CA ASN A 203 -4.32 -3.23 -39.15
C ASN A 203 -4.35 -1.73 -38.85
N GLU A 204 -5.16 -1.34 -37.86
CA GLU A 204 -5.39 0.06 -37.52
C GLU A 204 -4.29 0.65 -36.62
N LYS A 205 -3.41 -0.21 -36.10
CA LYS A 205 -2.31 0.14 -35.18
C LYS A 205 -2.77 0.98 -33.97
N LYS A 206 -4.02 0.80 -33.54
CA LYS A 206 -4.60 1.49 -32.37
C LYS A 206 -4.28 0.73 -31.09
N GLY A 207 -4.30 1.45 -29.97
CA GLY A 207 -4.03 0.89 -28.65
C GLY A 207 -5.26 0.28 -27.98
N LYS A 208 -6.46 0.70 -28.38
CA LYS A 208 -7.74 0.32 -27.78
C LYS A 208 -8.83 0.26 -28.85
N LEU A 209 -9.79 -0.63 -28.64
CA LEU A 209 -10.94 -0.88 -29.51
C LEU A 209 -12.21 -0.96 -28.65
N PRO A 210 -13.03 0.10 -28.60
CA PRO A 210 -14.33 0.07 -27.92
C PRO A 210 -15.30 -0.86 -28.64
N ILE A 211 -16.10 -1.58 -27.87
CA ILE A 211 -17.10 -2.52 -28.35
C ILE A 211 -18.49 -1.97 -28.03
N VAL A 212 -19.34 -1.85 -29.03
CA VAL A 212 -20.68 -1.26 -28.93
C VAL A 212 -21.77 -2.23 -29.37
N ASN A 213 -22.97 -2.06 -28.81
CA ASN A 213 -24.16 -2.78 -29.25
C ASN A 213 -24.86 -2.06 -30.43
N SER A 214 -25.98 -2.62 -30.90
CA SER A 214 -26.80 -2.05 -31.98
C SER A 214 -27.35 -0.63 -31.72
N LYS A 215 -27.33 -0.15 -30.46
CA LYS A 215 -27.76 1.19 -30.05
C LYS A 215 -26.60 2.18 -29.88
N ASN A 216 -25.37 1.81 -30.27
CA ASN A 216 -24.14 2.55 -30.01
C ASN A 216 -23.83 2.76 -28.51
N GLU A 217 -24.35 1.89 -27.65
CA GLU A 217 -24.00 1.89 -26.23
C GLU A 217 -22.71 1.09 -26.01
N LEU A 218 -21.82 1.60 -25.16
CA LEU A 218 -20.55 0.93 -24.85
C LEU A 218 -20.81 -0.35 -24.03
N VAL A 219 -20.34 -1.48 -24.53
CA VAL A 219 -20.45 -2.79 -23.88
C VAL A 219 -19.13 -3.21 -23.23
N SER A 220 -18.01 -3.00 -23.92
CA SER A 220 -16.68 -3.38 -23.42
C SER A 220 -15.57 -2.64 -24.17
N LEU A 221 -14.31 -2.83 -23.75
CA LEU A 221 -13.14 -2.19 -24.35
C LEU A 221 -12.01 -3.21 -24.49
N ILE A 222 -11.47 -3.38 -25.68
CA ILE A 222 -10.28 -4.22 -25.87
C ILE A 222 -9.05 -3.32 -25.85
N ALA A 223 -8.04 -3.68 -25.05
CA ALA A 223 -6.75 -3.02 -25.09
C ALA A 223 -5.70 -3.92 -25.73
N ARG A 224 -4.89 -3.36 -26.64
CA ARG A 224 -3.79 -4.10 -27.28
C ARG A 224 -2.79 -4.70 -26.28
N THR A 225 -2.63 -4.05 -25.12
CA THR A 225 -1.81 -4.56 -24.01
C THR A 225 -2.42 -5.80 -23.37
N ASP A 226 -3.74 -5.89 -23.29
CA ASP A 226 -4.43 -7.01 -22.66
C ASP A 226 -4.63 -8.18 -23.63
N LEU A 227 -4.69 -7.90 -24.93
CA LEU A 227 -4.53 -8.95 -25.95
C LEU A 227 -3.17 -9.64 -25.83
N LYS A 228 -2.07 -8.90 -25.65
CA LYS A 228 -0.77 -9.53 -25.35
C LYS A 228 -0.83 -10.44 -24.11
N LYS A 229 -1.59 -10.05 -23.09
CA LYS A 229 -1.81 -10.85 -21.87
C LYS A 229 -2.69 -12.09 -22.10
N ALA A 230 -3.44 -12.18 -23.21
CA ALA A 230 -4.20 -13.40 -23.51
C ALA A 230 -3.26 -14.62 -23.71
N ARG A 231 -2.02 -14.37 -24.20
CA ARG A 231 -0.96 -15.38 -24.25
C ARG A 231 -0.38 -15.76 -22.88
N ASP A 232 -0.57 -14.91 -21.86
CA ASP A 232 0.04 -15.08 -20.54
C ASP A 232 -0.73 -16.10 -19.66
N PHE A 233 -1.94 -16.52 -20.07
CA PHE A 233 -2.77 -17.46 -19.31
C PHE A 233 -3.11 -18.73 -20.14
N PRO A 234 -2.12 -19.55 -20.52
CA PRO A 234 -2.34 -20.75 -21.33
C PRO A 234 -3.13 -21.85 -20.61
N TRP A 235 -3.27 -21.77 -19.29
CA TRP A 235 -3.89 -22.80 -18.46
C TRP A 235 -5.29 -22.43 -17.96
N SER A 236 -5.92 -21.40 -18.53
CA SER A 236 -7.22 -20.93 -18.07
C SER A 236 -8.29 -22.03 -18.05
N SER A 237 -9.10 -22.03 -16.98
CA SER A 237 -10.19 -22.97 -16.75
C SER A 237 -11.44 -22.53 -17.51
N TYR A 238 -11.62 -23.03 -18.73
CA TYR A 238 -12.81 -22.79 -19.55
C TYR A 238 -13.83 -23.92 -19.45
N ASP A 239 -15.11 -23.57 -19.55
CA ASP A 239 -16.21 -24.51 -19.74
C ASP A 239 -16.35 -24.94 -21.21
N LEU A 240 -17.33 -25.79 -21.49
CA LEU A 240 -17.59 -26.30 -22.85
C LEU A 240 -18.06 -25.21 -23.84
N LYS A 241 -18.49 -24.05 -23.34
CA LYS A 241 -18.91 -22.89 -24.14
C LYS A 241 -17.77 -21.88 -24.34
N GLY A 242 -16.58 -22.16 -23.82
CA GLY A 242 -15.43 -21.24 -23.87
C GLY A 242 -15.52 -20.08 -22.88
N GLN A 243 -16.38 -20.15 -21.86
CA GLN A 243 -16.48 -19.16 -20.79
C GLN A 243 -15.67 -19.60 -19.58
N LEU A 244 -15.14 -18.66 -18.79
CA LEU A 244 -14.40 -19.02 -17.56
C LEU A 244 -15.30 -19.83 -16.61
N ARG A 245 -14.72 -20.84 -15.96
CA ARG A 245 -15.39 -21.64 -14.95
C ARG A 245 -15.54 -20.87 -13.64
N VAL A 246 -16.70 -20.99 -13.02
CA VAL A 246 -17.00 -20.36 -11.73
C VAL A 246 -17.85 -21.27 -10.85
N GLY A 247 -17.56 -21.27 -9.55
CA GLY A 247 -18.43 -21.88 -8.55
C GLY A 247 -19.19 -20.86 -7.72
N ALA A 248 -20.24 -21.30 -7.05
CA ALA A 248 -20.95 -20.48 -6.05
C ALA A 248 -21.34 -21.31 -4.83
N ALA A 249 -21.31 -20.68 -3.66
CA ALA A 249 -21.77 -21.27 -2.42
C ALA A 249 -23.28 -21.12 -2.26
N ILE A 250 -23.93 -22.13 -1.69
CA ILE A 250 -25.34 -22.13 -1.31
C ILE A 250 -25.51 -22.68 0.09
N ASN A 251 -26.55 -22.24 0.79
CA ASN A 251 -26.93 -22.81 2.07
C ASN A 251 -27.85 -24.06 1.89
N THR A 252 -28.26 -24.69 2.99
CA THR A 252 -29.14 -25.88 2.99
C THR A 252 -30.60 -25.57 3.35
N ARG A 253 -31.00 -24.29 3.39
CA ARG A 253 -32.37 -23.87 3.71
C ARG A 253 -33.25 -23.99 2.47
N GLU A 254 -34.57 -23.93 2.65
CA GLU A 254 -35.53 -24.04 1.55
C GLU A 254 -35.34 -22.96 0.47
N SER A 255 -34.91 -21.76 0.87
CA SER A 255 -34.56 -20.66 -0.04
C SER A 255 -33.42 -21.00 -1.01
N ALA A 256 -32.56 -21.96 -0.68
CA ALA A 256 -31.50 -22.41 -1.57
C ALA A 256 -32.03 -23.00 -2.87
N LYS A 257 -33.24 -23.57 -2.91
CA LYS A 257 -33.82 -24.10 -4.14
C LYS A 257 -34.00 -23.03 -5.22
N GLU A 258 -34.36 -21.82 -4.81
CA GLU A 258 -34.45 -20.68 -5.73
C GLU A 258 -33.07 -20.17 -6.13
N ALA A 259 -32.12 -20.16 -5.19
CA ALA A 259 -30.72 -19.83 -5.46
C ALA A 259 -30.12 -20.76 -6.54
N VAL A 260 -30.32 -22.07 -6.42
CA VAL A 260 -29.86 -23.06 -7.40
C VAL A 260 -30.42 -22.72 -8.79
N LYS A 261 -31.73 -22.48 -8.92
CA LYS A 261 -32.34 -22.15 -10.21
C LYS A 261 -31.72 -20.90 -10.85
N LYS A 262 -31.59 -19.82 -10.08
CA LYS A 262 -31.05 -18.55 -10.60
C LYS A 262 -29.55 -18.63 -10.93
N LEU A 263 -28.76 -19.28 -10.08
CA LEU A 263 -27.32 -19.46 -10.31
C LEU A 263 -27.04 -20.39 -11.51
N VAL A 264 -27.83 -21.46 -11.68
CA VAL A 264 -27.74 -22.33 -12.86
C VAL A 264 -28.15 -21.57 -14.13
N ALA A 265 -29.21 -20.77 -14.07
CA ALA A 265 -29.60 -19.91 -15.19
C ALA A 265 -28.52 -18.88 -15.56
N ALA A 266 -27.77 -18.39 -14.57
CA ALA A 266 -26.61 -17.50 -14.76
C ALA A 266 -25.38 -18.21 -15.35
N GLY A 267 -25.35 -19.54 -15.34
CA GLY A 267 -24.28 -20.35 -15.91
C GLY A 267 -23.18 -20.76 -14.92
N VAL A 268 -23.50 -20.87 -13.62
CA VAL A 268 -22.56 -21.44 -12.63
C VAL A 268 -22.16 -22.87 -13.02
N ASP A 269 -20.89 -23.23 -12.87
CA ASP A 269 -20.36 -24.55 -13.24
C ASP A 269 -20.38 -25.55 -12.08
N VAL A 270 -20.24 -25.08 -10.85
CA VAL A 270 -20.23 -25.92 -9.63
C VAL A 270 -20.90 -25.21 -8.46
N LEU A 271 -21.73 -25.94 -7.71
CA LEU A 271 -22.36 -25.44 -6.50
C LEU A 271 -21.72 -26.09 -5.27
N VAL A 272 -21.32 -25.28 -4.30
CA VAL A 272 -20.74 -25.73 -3.03
C VAL A 272 -21.78 -25.56 -1.94
N ILE A 273 -22.19 -26.66 -1.30
CA ILE A 273 -23.07 -26.61 -0.14
C ILE A 273 -22.25 -26.14 1.07
N ASP A 274 -22.42 -24.87 1.44
CA ASP A 274 -21.66 -24.21 2.49
C ASP A 274 -22.44 -24.23 3.81
N SER A 275 -22.05 -25.16 4.68
CA SER A 275 -22.59 -25.35 6.02
C SER A 275 -21.45 -25.77 6.93
N SER A 276 -21.52 -25.42 8.22
CA SER A 276 -20.52 -25.82 9.22
C SER A 276 -20.43 -27.35 9.40
N GLN A 277 -21.47 -28.09 9.00
CA GLN A 277 -21.46 -29.56 8.86
C GLN A 277 -21.49 -30.03 7.39
N GLY A 278 -21.49 -29.11 6.43
CA GLY A 278 -21.38 -29.40 5.00
C GLY A 278 -19.94 -29.72 4.57
N ALA A 279 -18.96 -29.16 5.27
CA ALA A 279 -17.58 -29.61 5.20
C ALA A 279 -17.35 -30.71 6.26
N ILE A 280 -16.90 -31.88 5.81
CA ILE A 280 -16.91 -33.09 6.61
C ILE A 280 -15.51 -33.52 7.05
N VAL A 281 -15.41 -34.33 8.10
CA VAL A 281 -14.10 -34.77 8.64
C VAL A 281 -14.02 -36.28 8.93
N THR A 282 -15.08 -37.03 8.60
CA THR A 282 -15.19 -38.46 8.86
C THR A 282 -15.66 -39.27 7.64
N GLN A 283 -15.26 -40.54 7.58
CA GLN A 283 -15.70 -41.46 6.52
C GLN A 283 -17.21 -41.70 6.54
N LYS A 284 -17.84 -41.70 7.73
CA LYS A 284 -19.28 -41.86 7.88
C LYS A 284 -20.05 -40.72 7.21
N GLN A 285 -19.63 -39.48 7.45
CA GLN A 285 -20.21 -38.32 6.77
C GLN A 285 -19.97 -38.40 5.25
N ALA A 286 -18.77 -38.82 4.82
CA ALA A 286 -18.44 -38.97 3.41
C ALA A 286 -19.36 -39.97 2.72
N LYS A 287 -19.58 -41.14 3.35
CA LYS A 287 -20.53 -42.14 2.87
C LYS A 287 -21.93 -41.56 2.68
N ILE A 288 -22.45 -40.84 3.67
CA ILE A 288 -23.79 -40.26 3.61
C ILE A 288 -23.92 -39.30 2.42
N LEU A 289 -22.96 -38.38 2.25
CA LEU A 289 -23.02 -37.39 1.18
C LEU A 289 -22.77 -38.01 -0.21
N ILE A 290 -21.85 -38.97 -0.33
CA ILE A 290 -21.59 -39.68 -1.58
C ILE A 290 -22.81 -40.52 -1.98
N ASP A 291 -23.43 -41.24 -1.04
CA ASP A 291 -24.64 -42.03 -1.31
C ASP A 291 -25.83 -41.12 -1.66
N ALA A 292 -25.85 -39.87 -1.17
CA ALA A 292 -26.83 -38.85 -1.56
C ALA A 292 -26.57 -38.23 -2.95
N GLY A 293 -25.44 -38.56 -3.60
CA GLY A 293 -25.13 -38.12 -4.96
C GLY A 293 -24.13 -36.96 -5.07
N ALA A 294 -23.33 -36.69 -4.04
CA ALA A 294 -22.29 -35.66 -4.13
C ALA A 294 -21.20 -36.00 -5.16
N ASP A 295 -20.89 -35.06 -6.06
CA ASP A 295 -19.85 -35.22 -7.11
C ASP A 295 -18.42 -34.95 -6.60
N ALA A 296 -18.30 -34.30 -5.46
CA ALA A 296 -17.05 -34.00 -4.76
C ALA A 296 -17.31 -33.81 -3.27
N ILE A 297 -16.27 -33.97 -2.45
CA ILE A 297 -16.36 -33.78 -1.00
C ILE A 297 -15.44 -32.66 -0.53
N ARG A 298 -16.01 -31.66 0.16
CA ARG A 298 -15.25 -30.62 0.86
C ARG A 298 -14.90 -31.09 2.27
N ILE A 299 -13.62 -31.11 2.61
CA ILE A 299 -13.09 -31.64 3.87
C ILE A 299 -12.53 -30.51 4.72
N GLY A 300 -13.04 -30.37 5.95
CA GLY A 300 -12.45 -29.48 6.95
C GLY A 300 -13.46 -28.97 7.96
N MET A 301 -13.12 -29.00 9.25
CA MET A 301 -13.97 -28.46 10.31
C MET A 301 -13.09 -27.98 11.47
N GLY A 302 -13.10 -26.68 11.75
CA GLY A 302 -12.26 -26.07 12.77
C GLY A 302 -10.79 -25.85 12.40
N SER A 303 -10.37 -26.20 11.19
CA SER A 303 -8.97 -26.07 10.73
C SER A 303 -8.65 -24.73 10.06
N GLY A 304 -9.67 -23.92 9.75
CA GLY A 304 -9.51 -22.60 9.12
C GLY A 304 -8.81 -21.61 10.06
N SER A 305 -8.00 -20.70 9.51
CA SER A 305 -7.16 -19.78 10.28
C SER A 305 -7.92 -18.79 11.18
N ILE A 306 -9.23 -18.65 10.98
CA ILE A 306 -10.13 -17.77 11.75
C ILE A 306 -11.37 -18.53 12.26
N CYS A 307 -11.35 -19.86 12.16
CA CYS A 307 -12.41 -20.72 12.66
C CYS A 307 -12.07 -21.11 14.10
N ILE A 308 -13.04 -20.97 15.00
CA ILE A 308 -12.92 -21.34 16.42
C ILE A 308 -13.92 -22.44 16.80
N THR A 309 -14.50 -23.13 15.81
CA THR A 309 -15.51 -24.19 16.02
C THR A 309 -15.03 -25.30 16.94
N GLN A 310 -13.76 -25.72 16.85
CA GLN A 310 -13.20 -26.75 17.74
C GLN A 310 -13.23 -26.32 19.20
N GLU A 311 -12.89 -25.06 19.48
CA GLU A 311 -12.90 -24.53 20.85
C GLU A 311 -14.32 -24.26 21.36
N VAL A 312 -15.19 -23.70 20.50
CA VAL A 312 -16.55 -23.29 20.90
C VAL A 312 -17.51 -24.47 21.00
N THR A 313 -17.40 -25.44 20.10
CA THR A 313 -18.36 -26.55 19.99
C THR A 313 -17.79 -27.91 20.40
N ALA A 314 -16.48 -27.99 20.66
CA ALA A 314 -15.76 -29.26 20.88
C ALA A 314 -15.85 -30.25 19.69
N VAL A 315 -16.23 -29.78 18.50
CA VAL A 315 -16.38 -30.60 17.29
C VAL A 315 -15.41 -30.16 16.21
N GLY A 316 -14.59 -31.10 15.72
CA GLY A 316 -13.68 -30.92 14.59
C GLY A 316 -12.66 -32.05 14.51
N ARG A 317 -11.64 -31.89 13.68
CA ARG A 317 -10.57 -32.88 13.52
C ARG A 317 -9.28 -32.22 13.00
N ALA A 318 -8.14 -32.78 13.37
CA ALA A 318 -6.85 -32.43 12.76
C ALA A 318 -6.91 -32.64 11.24
N GLN A 319 -6.56 -31.60 10.47
CA GLN A 319 -6.84 -31.54 9.04
C GLN A 319 -6.14 -32.64 8.23
N GLY A 320 -4.89 -33.00 8.56
CA GLY A 320 -4.14 -34.02 7.84
C GLY A 320 -4.81 -35.38 7.94
N THR A 321 -5.16 -35.80 9.16
CA THR A 321 -5.92 -37.04 9.40
C THR A 321 -7.32 -36.99 8.76
N ALA A 322 -8.00 -35.85 8.81
CA ALA A 322 -9.33 -35.70 8.19
C ALA A 322 -9.27 -35.92 6.67
N VAL A 323 -8.33 -35.24 5.99
CA VAL A 323 -8.11 -35.37 4.54
C VAL A 323 -7.81 -36.81 4.18
N TYR A 324 -6.84 -37.45 4.84
CA TYR A 324 -6.47 -38.83 4.54
C TYR A 324 -7.63 -39.81 4.72
N GLN A 325 -8.32 -39.76 5.86
CA GLN A 325 -9.38 -40.73 6.16
C GLN A 325 -10.56 -40.59 5.20
N VAL A 326 -10.98 -39.35 4.90
CA VAL A 326 -12.09 -39.11 3.98
C VAL A 326 -11.68 -39.41 2.54
N ALA A 327 -10.47 -39.02 2.11
CA ALA A 327 -9.94 -39.32 0.78
C ALA A 327 -9.82 -40.83 0.54
N LYS A 328 -9.37 -41.59 1.54
CA LYS A 328 -9.27 -43.07 1.48
C LYS A 328 -10.63 -43.69 1.16
N TYR A 329 -11.70 -43.23 1.81
CA TYR A 329 -13.06 -43.71 1.53
C TYR A 329 -13.58 -43.19 0.18
N ALA A 330 -13.50 -41.89 -0.08
CA ALA A 330 -14.01 -41.26 -1.30
C ALA A 330 -13.39 -41.86 -2.59
N ARG A 331 -12.11 -42.25 -2.53
CA ARG A 331 -11.41 -42.92 -3.62
C ARG A 331 -12.03 -44.27 -4.00
N THR A 332 -12.55 -45.03 -3.04
CA THR A 332 -13.27 -46.30 -3.33
C THR A 332 -14.54 -46.10 -4.16
N ARG A 333 -15.02 -44.86 -4.25
CA ARG A 333 -16.20 -44.44 -5.00
C ARG A 333 -15.87 -43.57 -6.22
N GLY A 334 -14.58 -43.32 -6.49
CA GLY A 334 -14.15 -42.42 -7.56
C GLY A 334 -14.52 -40.95 -7.34
N ILE A 335 -14.70 -40.51 -6.08
CA ILE A 335 -15.10 -39.15 -5.75
C ILE A 335 -13.87 -38.31 -5.36
N PRO A 336 -13.58 -37.19 -6.06
CA PRO A 336 -12.51 -36.28 -5.67
C PRO A 336 -12.86 -35.52 -4.39
N VAL A 337 -11.81 -35.06 -3.71
CA VAL A 337 -11.96 -34.34 -2.44
C VAL A 337 -11.17 -33.04 -2.43
N ILE A 338 -11.73 -32.04 -1.76
CA ILE A 338 -11.17 -30.69 -1.61
C ILE A 338 -10.71 -30.54 -0.16
N ALA A 339 -9.42 -30.31 0.06
CA ALA A 339 -8.91 -30.02 1.39
C ALA A 339 -9.08 -28.52 1.71
N ASP A 340 -9.98 -28.21 2.63
CA ASP A 340 -10.32 -26.84 3.01
C ASP A 340 -9.91 -26.53 4.45
N GLY A 341 -9.15 -25.44 4.61
CA GLY A 341 -8.65 -24.98 5.90
C GLY A 341 -7.22 -25.44 6.22
N GLY A 342 -6.53 -24.63 7.02
CA GLY A 342 -5.16 -24.88 7.48
C GLY A 342 -4.05 -24.63 6.46
N ILE A 343 -4.35 -24.34 5.18
CA ILE A 343 -3.34 -24.11 4.13
C ILE A 343 -2.64 -22.76 4.31
N ARG A 344 -1.34 -22.78 4.65
CA ARG A 344 -0.55 -21.56 4.95
C ARG A 344 0.56 -21.25 3.93
N ASP A 345 1.03 -22.27 3.23
CA ASP A 345 2.12 -22.17 2.27
C ASP A 345 2.05 -23.31 1.24
N VAL A 346 2.99 -23.31 0.30
CA VAL A 346 3.11 -24.30 -0.77
C VAL A 346 3.27 -25.73 -0.23
N GLY A 347 4.07 -25.92 0.83
CA GLY A 347 4.34 -27.24 1.37
C GLY A 347 3.07 -27.90 1.92
N TYR A 348 2.16 -27.10 2.49
CA TYR A 348 0.87 -27.58 2.96
C TYR A 348 -0.03 -28.06 1.81
N ILE A 349 0.06 -27.41 0.65
CA ILE A 349 -0.66 -27.83 -0.55
C ILE A 349 -0.12 -29.20 -1.01
N THR A 350 1.20 -29.33 -1.16
CA THR A 350 1.83 -30.60 -1.56
C THR A 350 1.48 -31.73 -0.58
N LYS A 351 1.50 -31.46 0.72
CA LYS A 351 1.11 -32.43 1.76
C LYS A 351 -0.37 -32.81 1.67
N ALA A 352 -1.28 -31.85 1.46
CA ALA A 352 -2.69 -32.16 1.29
C ALA A 352 -2.95 -33.07 0.08
N LEU A 353 -2.28 -32.80 -1.05
CA LEU A 353 -2.36 -33.63 -2.25
C LEU A 353 -1.80 -35.05 -2.01
N ALA A 354 -0.67 -35.16 -1.32
CA ALA A 354 -0.09 -36.46 -0.93
C ALA A 354 -1.03 -37.24 0.02
N LEU A 355 -1.73 -36.55 0.92
CA LEU A 355 -2.74 -37.19 1.78
C LEU A 355 -4.00 -37.65 1.03
N GLY A 356 -4.09 -37.37 -0.28
CA GLY A 356 -5.16 -37.85 -1.15
C GLY A 356 -6.17 -36.79 -1.58
N ALA A 357 -5.94 -35.51 -1.25
CA ALA A 357 -6.75 -34.43 -1.81
C ALA A 357 -6.58 -34.37 -3.34
N SER A 358 -7.65 -33.95 -4.03
CA SER A 358 -7.58 -33.65 -5.46
C SER A 358 -7.31 -32.17 -5.70
N THR A 359 -7.91 -31.30 -4.88
CA THR A 359 -7.67 -29.86 -4.86
C THR A 359 -7.57 -29.34 -3.43
N VAL A 360 -7.07 -28.11 -3.27
CA VAL A 360 -7.02 -27.41 -1.98
C VAL A 360 -7.79 -26.10 -2.06
N MET A 361 -8.52 -25.79 -0.99
CA MET A 361 -9.25 -24.54 -0.85
C MET A 361 -8.49 -23.56 0.06
N MET A 362 -8.34 -22.33 -0.41
CA MET A 362 -7.52 -21.29 0.22
C MET A 362 -8.36 -20.06 0.57
N GLY A 363 -8.44 -19.74 1.86
CA GLY A 363 -9.05 -18.49 2.36
C GLY A 363 -7.98 -17.45 2.68
N GLY A 364 -7.44 -17.50 3.91
CA GLY A 364 -6.48 -16.50 4.41
C GLY A 364 -5.22 -16.33 3.56
N LEU A 365 -4.82 -17.35 2.78
CA LEU A 365 -3.68 -17.22 1.85
C LEU A 365 -3.93 -16.15 0.77
N LEU A 366 -5.20 -15.99 0.36
CA LEU A 366 -5.66 -15.12 -0.72
C LEU A 366 -6.33 -13.82 -0.23
N ALA A 367 -6.85 -13.77 0.99
CA ALA A 367 -7.60 -12.62 1.53
C ALA A 367 -6.85 -11.26 1.50
N GLY A 368 -5.51 -11.29 1.58
CA GLY A 368 -4.68 -10.07 1.55
C GLY A 368 -4.30 -9.59 0.15
N THR A 369 -4.84 -10.20 -0.91
CA THR A 369 -4.45 -9.91 -2.29
C THR A 369 -5.28 -8.77 -2.89
N THR A 370 -4.83 -8.22 -4.01
CA THR A 370 -5.52 -7.07 -4.63
C THR A 370 -6.92 -7.43 -5.12
N GLU A 371 -7.10 -8.64 -5.65
CA GLU A 371 -8.33 -9.17 -6.24
C GLU A 371 -9.34 -9.67 -5.19
N ALA A 372 -8.89 -9.89 -3.94
CA ALA A 372 -9.81 -10.18 -2.84
C ALA A 372 -10.68 -8.94 -2.54
N PRO A 373 -11.97 -9.10 -2.19
CA PRO A 373 -12.86 -7.99 -1.89
C PRO A 373 -12.43 -7.18 -0.66
N GLY A 374 -12.90 -5.93 -0.60
CA GLY A 374 -12.64 -5.00 0.50
C GLY A 374 -11.48 -4.04 0.26
N GLU A 375 -11.46 -2.96 1.05
CA GLU A 375 -10.49 -1.88 0.95
C GLU A 375 -9.25 -2.12 1.80
N TYR A 376 -8.10 -1.64 1.32
CA TYR A 376 -6.88 -1.62 2.12
C TYR A 376 -6.93 -0.49 3.13
N PHE A 377 -6.46 -0.76 4.34
CA PHE A 377 -6.19 0.25 5.36
C PHE A 377 -4.81 0.06 5.96
N TRP A 378 -4.33 1.06 6.69
CA TRP A 378 -3.07 0.97 7.41
C TRP A 378 -3.35 0.58 8.85
N GLY A 379 -2.82 -0.56 9.27
CA GLY A 379 -2.98 -1.04 10.64
C GLY A 379 -2.20 -0.19 11.65
N PRO A 380 -2.48 -0.35 12.96
CA PRO A 380 -1.81 0.41 14.01
C PRO A 380 -0.30 0.29 14.03
N SER A 381 0.26 -0.77 13.42
CA SER A 381 1.69 -1.07 13.27
C SER A 381 2.25 -0.69 11.90
N GLY A 382 1.59 0.22 11.16
CA GLY A 382 2.05 0.76 9.88
C GLY A 382 2.15 -0.25 8.72
N VAL A 383 1.56 -1.43 8.89
CA VAL A 383 1.46 -2.46 7.86
C VAL A 383 0.17 -2.21 7.07
N ARG A 384 0.23 -2.38 5.75
CA ARG A 384 -0.96 -2.34 4.90
C ARG A 384 -1.74 -3.64 5.06
N LEU A 385 -3.01 -3.53 5.43
CA LEU A 385 -3.88 -4.65 5.80
C LEU A 385 -5.20 -4.62 5.01
N LYS A 386 -5.85 -5.78 4.92
CA LYS A 386 -7.27 -5.96 4.57
C LYS A 386 -8.00 -6.68 5.70
N ASN A 387 -9.31 -6.45 5.80
CA ASN A 387 -10.16 -7.20 6.72
C ASN A 387 -10.32 -8.65 6.23
N TYR A 388 -10.34 -9.60 7.14
CA TYR A 388 -10.52 -11.01 6.86
C TYR A 388 -11.35 -11.64 7.96
N ARG A 389 -12.56 -12.13 7.63
CA ARG A 389 -13.52 -12.60 8.62
C ARG A 389 -14.17 -13.92 8.21
N GLY A 390 -14.55 -14.70 9.23
CA GLY A 390 -15.16 -16.01 9.03
C GLY A 390 -16.65 -15.85 8.85
N MET A 391 -17.26 -16.68 8.01
CA MET A 391 -18.71 -16.67 7.83
C MET A 391 -19.49 -16.95 9.12
N GLY A 392 -18.87 -17.64 10.09
CA GLY A 392 -19.41 -17.83 11.45
C GLY A 392 -19.05 -16.75 12.47
N SER A 393 -18.48 -15.62 12.06
CA SER A 393 -18.22 -14.46 12.94
C SER A 393 -19.48 -13.61 13.13
N LEU A 394 -19.56 -12.85 14.23
CA LEU A 394 -20.70 -11.96 14.48
C LEU A 394 -20.89 -10.96 13.33
N ASP A 395 -19.82 -10.29 12.91
CA ASP A 395 -19.86 -9.29 11.84
C ASP A 395 -20.40 -9.86 10.52
N ALA A 396 -20.03 -11.09 10.16
CA ALA A 396 -20.51 -11.75 8.94
C ALA A 396 -21.97 -12.22 9.09
N MET A 397 -22.35 -12.70 10.28
CA MET A 397 -23.72 -13.12 10.58
C MET A 397 -24.70 -11.95 10.71
N GLU A 398 -24.22 -10.74 11.01
CA GLU A 398 -25.01 -9.51 11.04
C GLU A 398 -25.18 -8.90 9.65
N ALA A 399 -24.15 -8.97 8.80
CA ALA A 399 -24.23 -8.54 7.41
C ALA A 399 -25.27 -9.33 6.58
N ASN A 400 -25.50 -10.60 6.91
CA ASN A 400 -26.50 -11.47 6.26
C ASN A 400 -27.98 -11.16 6.63
N VAL A 401 -28.26 -10.26 7.58
CA VAL A 401 -29.61 -10.10 8.17
C VAL A 401 -30.55 -9.24 7.31
N SER A 402 -30.09 -8.65 6.20
CA SER A 402 -30.96 -7.88 5.30
C SER A 402 -31.98 -8.72 4.53
N SER A 403 -31.86 -10.06 4.51
CA SER A 403 -32.90 -10.96 3.98
C SER A 403 -33.73 -11.60 5.10
N GLN A 404 -34.99 -11.18 5.19
CA GLN A 404 -36.01 -11.61 6.15
C GLN A 404 -36.10 -13.14 6.32
N ASP A 405 -35.98 -13.60 7.57
CA ASP A 405 -36.79 -14.71 8.06
C ASP A 405 -36.97 -14.58 9.58
N SER A 406 -38.21 -14.36 10.03
CA SER A 406 -38.61 -14.00 11.40
C SER A 406 -38.57 -15.19 12.38
N ARG A 407 -37.53 -16.01 12.31
CA ARG A 407 -37.29 -17.20 13.16
C ARG A 407 -35.80 -17.44 13.47
N SER A 408 -34.95 -16.42 13.41
CA SER A 408 -33.58 -16.58 13.91
C SER A 408 -33.59 -16.63 15.44
N ASP A 409 -32.94 -17.64 16.03
CA ASP A 409 -32.65 -17.66 17.47
C ASP A 409 -32.18 -16.28 17.95
N THR A 410 -32.76 -15.78 19.02
CA THR A 410 -32.43 -14.47 19.62
C THR A 410 -30.97 -14.37 20.05
N ILE A 411 -30.28 -15.50 20.20
CA ILE A 411 -28.89 -15.58 20.64
C ILE A 411 -28.05 -16.23 19.53
N LYS A 412 -27.12 -15.47 18.94
CA LYS A 412 -26.13 -15.97 17.98
C LYS A 412 -24.86 -16.39 18.71
N VAL A 413 -24.36 -17.59 18.45
CA VAL A 413 -23.07 -18.08 18.97
C VAL A 413 -22.03 -18.05 17.87
N ALA A 414 -20.97 -17.26 18.06
CA ALA A 414 -19.90 -17.12 17.08
C ALA A 414 -19.03 -18.37 17.01
N GLN A 415 -18.75 -18.84 15.79
CA GLN A 415 -17.84 -19.96 15.50
C GLN A 415 -16.63 -19.54 14.66
N GLY A 416 -16.52 -18.25 14.37
CA GLY A 416 -15.37 -17.64 13.71
C GLY A 416 -15.08 -16.25 14.26
N VAL A 417 -13.92 -15.72 13.89
CA VAL A 417 -13.46 -14.38 14.30
C VAL A 417 -13.27 -13.46 13.10
N SER A 418 -13.24 -12.16 13.37
CA SER A 418 -12.78 -11.13 12.45
C SER A 418 -11.31 -10.82 12.74
N ALA A 419 -10.51 -10.76 11.69
CA ALA A 419 -9.07 -10.55 11.74
C ALA A 419 -8.61 -9.64 10.59
N THR A 420 -7.30 -9.42 10.51
CA THR A 420 -6.70 -8.62 9.44
C THR A 420 -5.58 -9.40 8.76
N MET A 421 -5.46 -9.24 7.44
CA MET A 421 -4.45 -9.88 6.62
C MET A 421 -3.53 -8.85 5.99
N ARG A 422 -2.21 -9.12 6.01
CA ARG A 422 -1.22 -8.27 5.36
C ARG A 422 -1.39 -8.29 3.85
N ASP A 423 -1.12 -7.16 3.21
CA ASP A 423 -1.05 -7.06 1.75
C ASP A 423 -0.08 -8.08 1.16
N ARG A 424 -0.55 -8.89 0.21
CA ARG A 424 0.22 -9.90 -0.52
C ARG A 424 0.42 -9.56 -2.00
N GLY A 425 -0.04 -8.39 -2.44
CA GLY A 425 -0.02 -7.99 -3.84
C GLY A 425 -1.03 -8.78 -4.69
N SER A 426 -0.79 -8.82 -5.99
CA SER A 426 -1.73 -9.42 -6.95
C SER A 426 -1.59 -10.93 -7.07
N ILE A 427 -2.73 -11.61 -7.20
CA ILE A 427 -2.76 -13.05 -7.45
C ILE A 427 -2.11 -13.41 -8.78
N HIS A 428 -2.03 -12.47 -9.74
CA HIS A 428 -1.36 -12.69 -11.01
C HIS A 428 0.13 -12.97 -10.89
N LYS A 429 0.75 -12.65 -9.75
CA LYS A 429 2.13 -13.07 -9.41
C LYS A 429 2.15 -14.19 -8.40
N PHE A 430 1.21 -14.17 -7.46
CA PHE A 430 1.22 -15.08 -6.33
C PHE A 430 0.77 -16.50 -6.70
N VAL A 431 -0.26 -16.67 -7.53
CA VAL A 431 -0.72 -17.99 -7.96
C VAL A 431 0.34 -18.72 -8.81
N PRO A 432 0.99 -18.08 -9.81
CA PRO A 432 2.12 -18.70 -10.51
C PRO A 432 3.25 -19.14 -9.58
N TYR A 433 3.53 -18.37 -8.52
CA TYR A 433 4.50 -18.77 -7.49
C TYR A 433 4.05 -20.03 -6.74
N LEU A 434 2.77 -20.14 -6.37
CA LEU A 434 2.23 -21.34 -5.72
C LEU A 434 2.31 -22.55 -6.64
N VAL A 435 1.84 -22.43 -7.89
CA VAL A 435 1.90 -23.47 -8.92
C VAL A 435 3.33 -23.96 -9.09
N ARG A 436 4.27 -23.04 -9.30
CA ARG A 436 5.68 -23.39 -9.48
C ARG A 436 6.27 -24.06 -8.25
N GLY A 437 5.91 -23.59 -7.06
CA GLY A 437 6.32 -24.21 -5.80
C GLY A 437 5.80 -25.65 -5.66
N ILE A 438 4.56 -25.92 -6.05
CA ILE A 438 3.99 -27.28 -6.04
C ILE A 438 4.73 -28.16 -7.04
N GLN A 439 5.02 -27.65 -8.25
CA GLN A 439 5.80 -28.38 -9.25
C GLN A 439 7.19 -28.74 -8.73
N HIS A 440 7.88 -27.84 -8.03
CA HIS A 440 9.15 -28.15 -7.37
C HIS A 440 8.98 -29.23 -6.29
N GLY A 441 7.94 -29.16 -5.47
CA GLY A 441 7.65 -30.20 -4.49
C GLY A 441 7.43 -31.58 -5.13
N PHE A 442 6.73 -31.65 -6.26
CA PHE A 442 6.52 -32.88 -7.04
C PHE A 442 7.82 -33.39 -7.66
N GLN A 443 8.65 -32.47 -8.20
CA GLN A 443 9.96 -32.81 -8.71
C GLN A 443 10.84 -33.41 -7.61
N ASP A 444 10.91 -32.80 -6.43
CA ASP A 444 11.72 -33.28 -5.30
C ASP A 444 11.24 -34.65 -4.78
N ILE A 445 9.94 -34.93 -4.85
CA ILE A 445 9.36 -36.25 -4.56
C ILE A 445 9.69 -37.26 -5.69
N GLY A 446 10.01 -36.79 -6.90
CA GLY A 446 10.32 -37.63 -8.06
C GLY A 446 9.10 -38.02 -8.91
N VAL A 447 8.01 -37.26 -8.84
CA VAL A 447 6.74 -37.54 -9.53
C VAL A 447 6.34 -36.43 -10.48
N ARG A 448 5.79 -36.77 -11.65
CA ARG A 448 5.47 -35.82 -12.73
C ARG A 448 4.02 -35.35 -12.72
N ASN A 449 3.13 -36.03 -12.00
CA ASN A 449 1.72 -35.67 -11.93
C ASN A 449 1.07 -36.30 -10.67
N LEU A 450 -0.20 -35.95 -10.42
CA LEU A 450 -0.92 -36.44 -9.25
C LEU A 450 -1.16 -37.95 -9.28
N ASP A 451 -1.27 -38.57 -10.46
CA ASP A 451 -1.50 -40.01 -10.56
C ASP A 451 -0.23 -40.80 -10.19
N GLU A 452 0.94 -40.36 -10.66
CA GLU A 452 2.23 -40.88 -10.21
C GLU A 452 2.41 -40.73 -8.70
N LEU A 453 2.09 -39.56 -8.13
CA LEU A 453 2.11 -39.36 -6.68
C LEU A 453 1.21 -40.35 -5.94
N ARG A 454 -0.03 -40.52 -6.40
CA ARG A 454 -1.01 -41.42 -5.76
C ARG A 454 -0.59 -42.88 -5.87
N ASN A 455 -0.07 -43.30 -7.02
CA ASN A 455 0.41 -44.65 -7.25
C ASN A 455 1.65 -44.93 -6.39
N GLY A 456 2.63 -44.02 -6.38
CA GLY A 456 3.83 -44.11 -5.56
C GLY A 456 3.53 -44.20 -4.06
N ILE A 457 2.50 -43.49 -3.58
CA ILE A 457 2.03 -43.63 -2.20
C ILE A 457 1.35 -44.98 -1.96
N ALA A 458 0.51 -45.43 -2.88
CA ALA A 458 -0.23 -46.69 -2.74
C ALA A 458 0.67 -47.94 -2.79
N CYS A 459 1.75 -47.93 -3.58
CA CYS A 459 2.74 -49.00 -3.59
C CYS A 459 3.80 -48.87 -2.49
N GLY A 460 3.80 -47.77 -1.73
CA GLY A 460 4.74 -47.52 -0.63
C GLY A 460 6.13 -47.03 -1.06
N GLU A 461 6.30 -46.64 -2.33
CA GLU A 461 7.53 -46.01 -2.85
C GLU A 461 7.72 -44.60 -2.30
N VAL A 462 6.65 -43.80 -2.22
CA VAL A 462 6.68 -42.48 -1.60
C VAL A 462 6.61 -42.66 -0.08
N ARG A 463 7.67 -42.24 0.59
CA ARG A 463 7.84 -42.38 2.05
C ARG A 463 7.57 -41.06 2.77
N PHE A 464 7.20 -41.16 4.04
CA PHE A 464 6.88 -40.04 4.92
C PHE A 464 7.69 -40.15 6.20
N GLU A 465 7.85 -39.03 6.90
CA GLU A 465 8.53 -38.98 8.19
C GLU A 465 7.80 -38.04 9.13
N ARG A 466 7.53 -38.49 10.36
CA ARG A 466 6.93 -37.62 11.38
C ARG A 466 7.94 -36.61 11.89
N ARG A 467 7.45 -35.42 12.23
CA ARG A 467 8.26 -34.33 12.75
C ARG A 467 7.92 -34.11 14.21
N SER A 468 8.89 -34.39 15.07
CA SER A 468 8.87 -33.91 16.45
C SER A 468 8.82 -32.38 16.48
N SER A 469 8.40 -31.80 17.60
CA SER A 469 8.38 -30.33 17.77
C SER A 469 9.75 -29.69 17.50
N ASN A 470 10.85 -30.37 17.84
CA ASN A 470 12.20 -29.91 17.54
C ASN A 470 12.51 -29.95 16.04
N ALA A 471 12.13 -31.03 15.34
CA ALA A 471 12.26 -31.11 13.88
C ALA A 471 11.38 -30.06 13.16
N GLN A 472 10.27 -29.64 13.79
CA GLN A 472 9.45 -28.53 13.29
C GLN A 472 10.18 -27.19 13.40
N ILE A 473 10.83 -26.92 14.53
CA ILE A 473 11.64 -25.72 14.77
C ILE A 473 12.85 -25.70 13.82
N GLU A 474 13.56 -26.81 13.68
CA GLU A 474 14.73 -26.96 12.79
C GLU A 474 14.35 -26.80 11.31
N GLY A 475 13.24 -27.39 10.87
CA GLY A 475 12.79 -27.17 9.48
C GLY A 475 12.25 -25.76 9.21
N GLY A 476 12.03 -24.96 10.26
CA GLY A 476 11.69 -23.54 10.16
C GLY A 476 12.93 -22.66 9.97
N VAL A 477 12.78 -21.34 10.07
CA VAL A 477 13.95 -20.46 10.19
C VAL A 477 14.33 -20.33 11.66
N HIS A 478 15.55 -20.73 11.99
CA HIS A 478 16.08 -20.73 13.35
C HIS A 478 17.55 -20.23 13.36
N SER A 479 18.08 -19.97 14.56
CA SER A 479 19.49 -19.60 14.77
C SER A 479 19.97 -18.33 14.03
N LEU A 480 19.08 -17.35 13.83
CA LEU A 480 19.39 -16.05 13.23
C LEU A 480 19.08 -14.91 14.21
N HIS A 481 19.94 -13.88 14.26
CA HIS A 481 19.66 -12.66 15.02
C HIS A 481 18.41 -11.93 14.53
N SER A 482 18.20 -11.91 13.20
CA SER A 482 16.95 -11.46 12.58
C SER A 482 16.76 -12.12 11.23
N LYS A 483 15.50 -12.38 10.86
CA LYS A 483 15.14 -12.83 9.52
C LYS A 483 14.68 -11.62 8.70
N MET A 484 15.42 -11.30 7.66
CA MET A 484 14.97 -10.37 6.63
C MET A 484 13.92 -11.08 5.76
N CYS A 485 12.66 -11.10 6.20
CA CYS A 485 11.54 -11.35 5.30
C CYS A 485 11.55 -10.20 4.30
N GLY A 486 11.97 -10.47 3.05
CA GLY A 486 12.29 -9.50 2.01
C GLY A 486 11.44 -8.24 2.05
N ASN A 487 11.89 -7.25 2.84
CA ASN A 487 11.18 -6.00 3.01
C ASN A 487 12.02 -5.00 3.81
N GLY A 488 13.04 -4.43 3.15
CA GLY A 488 13.68 -3.11 3.33
C GLY A 488 13.86 -2.52 4.73
N ALA A 489 15.08 -2.04 5.03
CA ALA A 489 15.43 -1.34 6.25
C ALA A 489 14.34 -0.36 6.75
N TYR A 490 14.06 -0.43 8.05
CA TYR A 490 13.05 0.39 8.74
C TYR A 490 13.40 1.87 8.60
N ARG A 491 12.36 2.69 8.44
CA ARG A 491 12.51 4.15 8.39
C ARG A 491 12.08 4.73 9.72
N TYR A 492 12.90 5.60 10.27
CA TYR A 492 12.62 6.35 11.48
C TYR A 492 12.67 7.83 11.17
N LEU A 493 11.75 8.59 11.72
CA LEU A 493 11.77 10.04 11.73
C LEU A 493 12.31 10.51 13.08
N LEU A 494 13.44 11.21 13.06
CA LEU A 494 14.13 11.75 14.22
C LEU A 494 13.97 13.27 14.26
N TRP A 495 13.66 13.85 15.41
CA TRP A 495 13.63 15.29 15.64
C TRP A 495 14.84 15.74 16.45
N ALA A 496 15.46 16.82 16.02
CA ALA A 496 16.56 17.45 16.75
C ALA A 496 16.45 18.98 16.75
N SER A 497 16.87 19.59 17.84
CA SER A 497 17.10 21.03 17.98
C SER A 497 18.58 21.34 17.82
N TYR A 498 18.95 22.46 17.22
CA TYR A 498 20.34 22.89 17.11
C TYR A 498 20.51 24.38 16.92
N ASP A 499 21.61 24.90 17.47
CA ASP A 499 22.05 26.28 17.32
C ASP A 499 22.84 26.47 16.02
N GLY A 500 22.19 27.10 15.02
CA GLY A 500 22.79 27.42 13.73
C GLY A 500 24.04 28.29 13.79
N ALA A 501 24.30 29.02 14.88
CA ALA A 501 25.51 29.81 15.06
C ALA A 501 26.77 28.95 15.27
N ARG A 502 26.59 27.71 15.75
CA ARG A 502 27.68 26.76 16.05
C ARG A 502 27.94 25.78 14.91
N PHE A 503 27.06 25.72 13.90
CA PHE A 503 27.18 24.80 12.76
C PHE A 503 27.36 25.53 11.44
N ILE A 504 28.37 25.12 10.66
CA ILE A 504 28.72 25.74 9.37
C ILE A 504 27.68 25.41 8.29
N SER A 505 27.03 24.23 8.35
CA SER A 505 25.93 23.87 7.44
C SER A 505 25.18 22.61 7.90
N ILE A 506 24.03 22.31 7.28
CA ILE A 506 23.26 21.09 7.56
C ILE A 506 23.60 19.89 6.65
N ALA A 507 24.21 20.10 5.47
CA ALA A 507 24.36 19.05 4.45
C ALA A 507 25.75 19.07 3.80
N ASN A 508 26.42 17.91 3.81
CA ASN A 508 27.68 17.56 3.14
C ASN A 508 28.56 18.73 2.67
N GLY A 509 29.35 19.23 3.62
CA GLY A 509 30.69 19.80 3.41
C GLY A 509 31.63 19.11 4.39
N SER A 510 32.93 19.10 4.08
CA SER A 510 34.08 18.50 4.82
C SER A 510 33.81 17.96 6.24
N ILE A 511 34.30 16.74 6.45
CA ILE A 511 34.29 15.94 7.69
C ILE A 511 34.50 16.86 8.92
N ASN A 512 33.53 16.84 9.85
CA ASN A 512 33.51 17.41 11.23
C ASN A 512 32.60 18.61 11.57
N HIS A 513 31.86 19.25 10.65
CA HIS A 513 31.14 20.50 11.03
C HIS A 513 29.65 20.65 10.61
N SER A 514 28.95 19.58 10.23
CA SER A 514 27.49 19.64 9.95
C SER A 514 26.65 18.81 10.90
N VAL A 515 25.45 19.31 11.24
CA VAL A 515 24.48 18.60 12.11
C VAL A 515 24.21 17.19 11.61
N LEU A 516 24.00 17.02 10.29
CA LEU A 516 23.75 15.70 9.70
C LEU A 516 24.96 14.77 9.80
N SER A 517 26.19 15.29 9.65
CA SER A 517 27.40 14.47 9.83
C SER A 517 27.53 14.02 11.28
N PHE A 518 27.28 14.92 12.23
CA PHE A 518 27.33 14.62 13.66
C PHE A 518 26.30 13.54 14.02
N LEU A 519 25.04 13.72 13.64
CA LEU A 519 23.97 12.74 13.88
C LEU A 519 24.29 11.38 13.22
N LYS A 520 24.88 11.37 12.01
CA LYS A 520 25.33 10.13 11.38
C LYS A 520 26.45 9.43 12.17
N THR A 521 27.39 10.18 12.71
CA THR A 521 28.46 9.63 13.55
C THR A 521 27.88 9.06 14.85
N LEU A 522 26.97 9.79 15.49
CA LEU A 522 26.26 9.36 16.69
C LEU A 522 25.52 8.03 16.47
N VAL A 523 24.67 7.97 15.44
CA VAL A 523 23.90 6.76 15.09
C VAL A 523 24.83 5.58 14.75
N ARG A 524 25.97 5.84 14.07
CA ARG A 524 26.96 4.79 13.79
C ARG A 524 27.69 4.29 15.05
N GLY A 525 27.94 5.17 16.01
CA GLY A 525 28.57 4.82 17.28
C GLY A 525 27.69 3.91 18.13
N THR A 526 26.37 4.15 18.13
CA THR A 526 25.40 3.28 18.82
C THR A 526 25.15 1.98 18.06
N PHE A 527 25.22 2.01 16.73
CA PHE A 527 24.94 0.84 15.88
C PHE A 527 26.13 0.52 14.93
N PRO A 528 27.21 -0.09 15.44
CA PRO A 528 28.45 -0.29 14.67
C PRO A 528 28.29 -1.17 13.43
N ASN A 529 27.33 -2.10 13.42
CA ASN A 529 27.08 -3.03 12.32
C ASN A 529 26.39 -2.39 11.09
N ILE A 530 25.94 -1.13 11.17
CA ILE A 530 25.20 -0.45 10.08
C ILE A 530 26.15 0.09 8.98
N GLY A 531 27.42 0.33 9.30
CA GLY A 531 28.47 0.70 8.33
C GLY A 531 28.07 1.78 7.30
N LYS A 532 28.40 1.53 6.01
CA LYS A 532 28.11 2.42 4.86
C LYS A 532 26.63 2.49 4.46
N GLN A 533 25.74 1.71 5.09
CA GLN A 533 24.32 1.59 4.69
C GLN A 533 23.40 2.64 5.33
N LEU A 534 23.86 3.40 6.33
CA LEU A 534 23.08 4.47 6.97
C LEU A 534 22.70 5.58 5.97
N LYS A 535 21.43 5.61 5.58
CA LYS A 535 20.84 6.73 4.83
C LYS A 535 20.12 7.64 5.81
N MET A 536 20.58 8.89 5.89
CA MET A 536 19.95 9.93 6.70
C MET A 536 19.83 11.22 5.91
N SER A 537 18.67 11.86 5.94
CA SER A 537 18.44 13.14 5.27
C SER A 537 17.48 14.06 6.04
N PRO A 538 17.72 15.38 6.05
CA PRO A 538 16.85 16.33 6.72
C PRO A 538 15.60 16.64 5.90
N SER A 539 14.49 16.87 6.60
CA SER A 539 13.26 17.46 6.07
C SER A 539 13.50 18.87 5.55
N SER A 540 14.11 19.71 6.39
CA SER A 540 14.41 21.09 6.07
C SER A 540 15.92 21.30 6.01
N ARG A 541 16.42 21.85 4.91
CA ARG A 541 17.81 22.30 4.85
C ARG A 541 17.91 23.68 5.53
N THR A 542 18.78 23.87 6.50
CA THR A 542 19.16 25.17 7.10
C THR A 542 20.56 25.61 6.60
N ASP A 543 20.79 26.93 6.47
CA ASP A 543 22.12 27.49 6.16
C ASP A 543 22.94 27.67 7.44
N ALA A 544 24.23 28.01 7.29
CA ALA A 544 25.03 28.57 8.36
C ALA A 544 24.27 29.73 9.04
N GLY A 545 24.15 29.71 10.36
CA GLY A 545 23.47 30.75 11.13
C GLY A 545 21.94 30.65 11.20
N VAL A 546 21.30 29.64 10.60
CA VAL A 546 19.85 29.41 10.77
C VAL A 546 19.62 28.37 11.87
N HIS A 547 18.90 28.74 12.91
CA HIS A 547 18.62 27.88 14.06
C HIS A 547 17.44 26.95 13.80
N ALA A 548 17.42 25.80 14.48
CA ALA A 548 16.25 24.92 14.47
C ALA A 548 15.88 24.54 15.90
N MET A 549 14.65 24.83 16.29
CA MET A 549 14.11 24.36 17.56
C MET A 549 13.61 22.93 17.43
N ARG A 550 13.04 22.54 16.28
CA ARG A 550 12.60 21.17 16.02
C ARG A 550 12.63 20.84 14.53
N ASN A 551 13.77 20.33 14.04
CA ASN A 551 13.91 19.85 12.66
C ASN A 551 13.83 18.33 12.61
N ALA A 552 13.25 17.81 11.53
CA ALA A 552 13.04 16.39 11.34
C ALA A 552 14.06 15.78 10.36
N PHE A 553 14.52 14.57 10.64
CA PHE A 553 15.50 13.81 9.88
C PHE A 553 14.97 12.40 9.63
N ILE A 554 14.84 12.01 8.37
CA ILE A 554 14.55 10.61 8.05
C ILE A 554 15.86 9.83 8.12
N MET A 555 15.87 8.74 8.88
CA MET A 555 16.96 7.78 8.92
C MET A 555 16.45 6.39 8.55
N GLN A 556 17.28 5.61 7.87
CA GLN A 556 16.96 4.23 7.49
C GLN A 556 17.98 3.30 8.14
N ILE A 557 17.51 2.46 9.06
CA ILE A 557 18.32 1.51 9.82
C ILE A 557 17.70 0.10 9.75
N PRO A 558 18.52 -0.97 9.64
CA PRO A 558 18.04 -2.33 9.42
C PRO A 558 17.64 -3.08 10.70
N ILE A 559 17.29 -2.37 11.77
CA ILE A 559 16.97 -2.96 13.08
C ILE A 559 15.47 -2.82 13.31
N GLY A 560 14.82 -3.94 13.66
CA GLY A 560 13.42 -3.93 14.10
C GLY A 560 13.31 -3.53 15.57
N ASN A 561 12.35 -2.66 15.87
CA ASN A 561 11.95 -2.21 17.21
C ASN A 561 12.99 -1.48 18.08
N ALA A 562 13.67 -0.45 17.52
CA ALA A 562 14.33 0.57 18.35
C ALA A 562 13.37 1.40 19.22
N ASP A 563 12.05 1.25 19.05
CA ASP A 563 11.03 1.95 19.84
C ASP A 563 10.89 1.39 21.27
N GLU A 564 11.26 0.13 21.53
CA GLU A 564 11.20 -0.49 22.87
C GLU A 564 12.24 0.09 23.85
N ASP A 565 13.42 0.46 23.34
CA ASP A 565 14.54 1.04 24.12
C ASP A 565 14.72 2.55 23.88
N LYS A 566 13.73 3.21 23.30
CA LYS A 566 13.80 4.59 22.81
C LYS A 566 14.35 5.60 23.83
N ASN A 567 13.85 5.57 25.07
CA ASN A 567 14.27 6.50 26.11
C ASN A 567 15.74 6.29 26.51
N SER A 568 16.19 5.04 26.55
CA SER A 568 17.60 4.69 26.82
C SER A 568 18.51 5.23 25.73
N ILE A 569 18.14 5.02 24.46
CA ILE A 569 18.89 5.50 23.29
C ILE A 569 18.93 7.04 23.25
N LEU A 570 17.81 7.71 23.51
CA LEU A 570 17.76 9.18 23.56
C LEU A 570 18.68 9.76 24.64
N ASN A 571 18.71 9.14 25.82
CA ASN A 571 19.57 9.57 26.92
C ASN A 571 21.05 9.38 26.59
N ASP A 572 21.45 8.21 26.07
CA ASP A 572 22.83 7.94 25.62
C ASP A 572 23.26 8.94 24.54
N TRP A 573 22.40 9.18 23.55
CA TRP A 573 22.67 10.12 22.48
C TRP A 573 22.88 11.54 22.98
N ASN A 574 21.98 12.05 23.82
CA ASN A 574 22.08 13.40 24.35
C ASN A 574 23.24 13.56 25.34
N GLN A 575 23.58 12.53 26.12
CA GLN A 575 24.77 12.54 26.95
C GLN A 575 26.04 12.69 26.11
N ARG A 576 26.22 11.86 25.08
CA ARG A 576 27.38 11.94 24.17
C ARG A 576 27.44 13.27 23.43
N ILE A 577 26.29 13.81 23.03
CA ILE A 577 26.22 15.14 22.41
C ILE A 577 26.74 16.21 23.37
N ASN A 578 26.25 16.22 24.61
CA ASN A 578 26.64 17.19 25.62
C ASN A 578 28.15 17.12 25.94
N GLU A 579 28.71 15.91 26.01
CA GLU A 579 30.16 15.71 26.20
C GLU A 579 31.00 16.23 25.02
N CYS A 580 30.50 16.13 23.78
CA CYS A 580 31.25 16.52 22.58
C CYS A 580 31.12 18.00 22.21
N ILE A 581 29.92 18.56 22.27
CA ILE A 581 29.58 19.88 21.72
C ILE A 581 28.67 20.73 22.62
N GLY A 582 28.46 20.30 23.87
CA GLY A 582 27.58 20.95 24.82
C GLY A 582 26.12 20.94 24.37
N THR A 583 25.34 21.93 24.82
CA THR A 583 23.90 22.07 24.56
C THR A 583 23.55 22.61 23.16
N SER A 584 24.52 22.65 22.25
CA SER A 584 24.36 23.23 20.90
C SER A 584 23.49 22.38 19.97
N LEU A 585 23.27 21.10 20.29
CA LEU A 585 22.43 20.15 19.56
C LEU A 585 21.71 19.28 20.61
N HIS A 586 20.47 18.92 20.37
CA HIS A 586 19.75 17.97 21.21
C HIS A 586 18.84 17.11 20.35
N VAL A 587 18.86 15.79 20.52
CA VAL A 587 17.89 14.88 19.91
C VAL A 587 16.64 14.89 20.79
N LEU A 588 15.55 15.39 20.23
CA LEU A 588 14.29 15.55 20.94
C LEU A 588 13.52 14.24 21.01
N ASP A 589 13.44 13.55 19.87
CA ASP A 589 12.58 12.38 19.74
C ASP A 589 12.90 11.57 18.48
N PHE A 590 12.49 10.31 18.39
CA PHE A 590 12.40 9.57 17.13
C PHE A 590 11.27 8.52 17.14
N HIS A 591 10.71 8.24 15.95
CA HIS A 591 9.58 7.32 15.77
C HIS A 591 9.68 6.54 14.47
N THR A 592 9.18 5.30 14.46
CA THR A 592 9.10 4.49 13.24
C THR A 592 8.05 5.06 12.26
N VAL A 593 8.37 5.14 10.97
CA VAL A 593 7.52 5.67 9.88
C VAL A 593 7.44 4.72 8.69
N SER A 594 6.34 4.80 7.92
CA SER A 594 6.06 3.88 6.81
C SER A 594 7.14 3.87 5.72
N LYS A 595 7.23 2.77 4.95
CA LYS A 595 8.22 2.65 3.85
C LYS A 595 8.02 3.65 2.72
N GLY A 596 6.82 4.22 2.57
CA GLY A 596 6.53 5.30 1.62
C GLY A 596 6.92 6.68 2.16
N PHE A 597 7.18 6.81 3.46
CA PHE A 597 7.33 8.09 4.13
C PHE A 597 8.55 8.87 3.62
N CYS A 598 8.29 10.12 3.23
CA CYS A 598 9.26 11.08 2.75
C CYS A 598 9.21 12.32 3.65
N SER A 599 10.26 12.53 4.46
CA SER A 599 10.35 13.66 5.39
C SER A 599 10.19 15.04 4.74
N ARG A 600 10.31 15.17 3.41
CA ARG A 600 10.06 16.43 2.70
C ARG A 600 8.64 16.59 2.18
N ARG A 601 8.10 15.52 1.58
CA ARG A 601 6.81 15.55 0.86
C ARG A 601 5.61 15.32 1.78
N ASN A 602 5.82 14.62 2.89
CA ASN A 602 4.77 14.28 3.85
C ASN A 602 4.60 15.33 4.96
N VAL A 603 5.30 16.47 4.87
CA VAL A 603 5.14 17.56 5.85
C VAL A 603 3.79 18.23 5.64
N SER A 604 3.00 18.30 6.71
CA SER A 604 1.74 19.03 6.72
C SER A 604 2.01 20.53 6.64
N TYR A 605 2.87 21.04 7.52
CA TYR A 605 3.36 22.42 7.50
C TYR A 605 4.65 22.58 8.32
N ARG A 606 5.34 23.68 8.06
CA ARG A 606 6.53 24.12 8.81
C ARG A 606 6.23 25.45 9.47
N LYS A 607 6.73 25.63 10.69
CA LYS A 607 6.68 26.88 11.42
C LYS A 607 8.05 27.54 11.38
N TYR A 608 8.09 28.77 10.93
CA TYR A 608 9.29 29.59 10.91
C TYR A 608 9.05 30.87 11.67
N LYS A 609 10.11 31.37 12.29
CA LYS A 609 10.12 32.67 12.95
C LYS A 609 11.33 33.45 12.50
N TYR A 610 11.15 34.72 12.17
CA TYR A 610 12.24 35.63 11.88
C TYR A 610 12.26 36.78 12.86
N ARG A 611 13.34 36.91 13.63
CA ARG A 611 13.48 37.92 14.68
C ARG A 611 14.20 39.18 14.20
N LEU A 612 13.58 40.32 14.44
CA LEU A 612 14.11 41.67 14.22
C LEU A 612 14.39 42.33 15.57
N ALA A 613 15.46 43.11 15.63
CA ALA A 613 15.74 44.03 16.73
C ALA A 613 15.84 45.45 16.15
N ILE A 614 14.88 46.30 16.49
CA ILE A 614 14.74 47.64 15.89
C ILE A 614 15.04 48.67 16.97
N ALA A 615 15.99 49.56 16.72
CA ALA A 615 16.28 50.64 17.66
C ALA A 615 15.07 51.56 17.87
N GLU A 616 14.83 52.01 19.09
CA GLU A 616 13.74 52.91 19.45
C GLU A 616 13.90 54.31 18.83
N ASN A 617 15.14 54.77 18.66
CA ASN A 617 15.48 56.05 18.05
C ASN A 617 16.86 56.00 17.38
N GLU A 618 17.18 57.03 16.59
CA GLU A 618 18.44 57.11 15.83
C GLU A 618 19.66 57.29 16.74
N GLU A 619 19.50 57.97 17.88
CA GLU A 619 20.54 58.17 18.89
C GLU A 619 20.97 56.84 19.53
N GLU A 620 19.99 56.01 19.94
CA GLU A 620 20.24 54.66 20.45
C GLU A 620 20.85 53.77 19.38
N TRP A 621 20.44 53.88 18.10
CA TRP A 621 21.09 53.15 17.02
C TRP A 621 22.57 53.52 16.88
N LEU A 622 22.92 54.81 16.85
CA LEU A 622 24.30 55.28 16.70
C LEU A 622 25.15 54.88 17.90
N LYS A 623 24.67 55.12 19.12
CA LYS A 623 25.34 54.78 20.39
C LYS A 623 25.67 53.29 20.47
N ASN A 624 24.70 52.43 20.15
CA ASN A 624 24.90 50.98 20.19
C ASN A 624 25.68 50.44 18.97
N THR A 625 25.79 51.19 17.88
CA THR A 625 26.64 50.83 16.73
C THR A 625 28.11 51.15 17.01
N GLU A 626 28.40 52.28 17.66
CA GLU A 626 29.76 52.68 18.06
C GLU A 626 30.28 51.88 19.25
N GLN A 627 29.43 51.61 20.25
CA GLN A 627 29.77 50.84 21.45
C GLN A 627 28.69 49.77 21.74
N PRO A 628 28.69 48.65 21.01
CA PRO A 628 27.74 47.56 21.24
C PRO A 628 27.85 46.96 22.65
N LEU A 629 26.70 46.74 23.27
CA LEU A 629 26.58 46.15 24.60
C LEU A 629 26.78 44.63 24.58
N LEU A 630 27.14 44.03 25.72
CA LEU A 630 27.42 42.60 25.85
C LEU A 630 26.26 41.71 25.35
N TRP A 631 25.02 42.08 25.66
CA TRP A 631 23.84 41.34 25.22
C TRP A 631 23.69 41.37 23.69
N GLN A 632 24.06 42.48 23.04
CA GLN A 632 24.01 42.59 21.58
C GLN A 632 25.04 41.69 20.93
N PHE A 633 26.23 41.57 21.51
CA PHE A 633 27.22 40.60 21.06
C PHE A 633 26.72 39.15 21.20
N ALA A 634 26.09 38.83 22.33
CA ALA A 634 25.58 37.49 22.62
C ALA A 634 24.37 37.12 21.73
N GLU A 635 23.50 38.08 21.43
CA GLU A 635 22.27 37.86 20.66
C GLU A 635 22.41 38.15 19.16
N ARG A 636 23.52 38.74 18.72
CA ARG A 636 23.84 38.95 17.29
C ARG A 636 23.58 37.77 16.37
N PRO A 637 23.86 36.52 16.78
CA PRO A 637 23.59 35.37 15.93
C PRO A 637 22.11 35.04 15.75
N TYR A 638 21.19 35.66 16.52
CA TYR A 638 19.79 35.25 16.69
C TYR A 638 18.76 36.27 16.20
N MET A 639 19.20 37.42 15.68
CA MET A 639 18.30 38.51 15.27
C MET A 639 18.92 39.38 14.18
N TRP A 640 18.06 40.10 13.46
CA TRP A 640 18.48 41.14 12.53
C TRP A 640 18.32 42.53 13.15
N PHE A 641 19.45 43.16 13.45
CA PHE A 641 19.49 44.53 13.95
C PHE A 641 19.20 45.54 12.84
N LEU A 642 18.28 46.47 13.13
CA LEU A 642 17.75 47.46 12.21
C LEU A 642 17.69 48.86 12.86
N PRO A 643 17.99 49.94 12.12
CA PRO A 643 17.85 51.32 12.62
C PRO A 643 16.37 51.70 12.78
N ASN A 644 16.09 52.73 13.58
CA ASN A 644 14.73 53.25 13.68
C ASN A 644 14.26 53.79 12.31
N GLY A 645 13.10 53.32 11.84
CA GLY A 645 12.51 53.76 10.57
C GLY A 645 11.45 54.85 10.70
N THR A 646 10.69 54.89 11.81
CA THR A 646 9.70 55.89 12.25
C THR A 646 8.94 55.34 13.48
N HIS A 647 8.33 56.17 14.33
CA HIS A 647 7.49 55.70 15.47
C HIS A 647 6.33 54.75 15.06
N THR A 648 5.91 54.76 13.80
CA THR A 648 4.85 53.89 13.27
C THR A 648 5.38 52.65 12.56
N PHE A 649 6.70 52.39 12.58
CA PHE A 649 7.34 51.30 11.83
C PHE A 649 6.82 49.91 12.25
N CYS A 650 6.66 49.66 13.55
CA CYS A 650 6.11 48.40 14.08
C CYS A 650 4.65 48.18 13.66
N PHE A 651 3.84 49.24 13.67
CA PHE A 651 2.46 49.21 13.19
C PHE A 651 2.38 48.99 11.67
N LYS A 652 3.27 49.64 10.91
CA LYS A 652 3.40 49.48 9.46
C LYS A 652 3.77 48.04 9.10
N LEU A 653 4.65 47.38 9.86
CA LEU A 653 5.00 45.98 9.64
C LEU A 653 3.76 45.07 9.68
N ARG A 654 2.87 45.21 10.69
CA ARG A 654 1.67 44.37 10.88
C ARG A 654 0.72 44.37 9.67
N ASN A 655 0.37 45.54 9.14
CA ASN A 655 -0.58 45.66 8.02
C ASN A 655 0.02 45.29 6.64
N ARG A 656 1.33 45.08 6.55
CA ARG A 656 2.08 44.99 5.27
C ARG A 656 2.47 43.56 4.87
N ALA A 657 2.25 42.58 5.73
CA ALA A 657 2.46 41.16 5.42
C ALA A 657 1.27 40.51 4.65
N VAL A 658 0.11 41.17 4.66
CA VAL A 658 -1.15 40.70 4.04
C VAL A 658 -1.01 40.28 2.57
N PRO A 659 -0.26 40.98 1.69
CA PRO A 659 -0.15 40.60 0.28
C PRO A 659 0.41 39.19 0.04
N PHE A 660 1.09 38.62 1.02
CA PHE A 660 1.66 37.28 0.92
C PHE A 660 0.70 36.17 1.38
N HIS A 661 -0.46 36.50 1.97
CA HIS A 661 -1.47 35.50 2.36
C HIS A 661 -1.98 34.73 1.14
N GLY A 662 -2.19 33.42 1.27
CA GLY A 662 -2.69 32.56 0.19
C GLY A 662 -1.59 31.90 -0.64
N THR A 663 -1.91 31.61 -1.91
CA THR A 663 -1.05 30.83 -2.81
C THR A 663 -0.38 31.72 -3.84
N HIS A 664 0.95 31.79 -3.83
CA HIS A 664 1.75 32.67 -4.69
C HIS A 664 2.89 31.93 -5.37
N ASP A 665 3.27 32.33 -6.58
CA ASP A 665 4.56 31.93 -7.14
C ASP A 665 5.68 32.76 -6.51
N MET A 666 6.47 32.13 -5.65
CA MET A 666 7.52 32.80 -4.88
C MET A 666 8.86 32.84 -5.62
N ALA A 667 8.88 32.80 -6.96
CA ALA A 667 10.12 32.71 -7.72
C ALA A 667 10.96 33.98 -7.58
N SER A 668 10.30 35.15 -7.53
CA SER A 668 10.94 36.45 -7.25
C SER A 668 11.67 36.50 -5.91
N PHE A 669 11.37 35.58 -4.99
CA PHE A 669 11.96 35.52 -3.65
C PHE A 669 13.01 34.41 -3.52
N MET A 670 13.53 33.86 -4.62
CA MET A 670 14.54 32.81 -4.58
C MET A 670 15.97 33.32 -4.79
N LYS A 671 16.94 32.57 -4.25
CA LYS A 671 18.37 32.80 -4.52
C LYS A 671 18.70 32.37 -5.96
N TYR A 672 19.17 33.29 -6.80
CA TYR A 672 19.56 33.00 -8.18
C TYR A 672 20.93 32.30 -8.24
N PRO A 673 21.05 31.06 -8.76
CA PRO A 673 22.36 30.41 -8.92
C PRO A 673 23.04 30.86 -10.22
N LEU A 674 24.29 31.34 -10.13
CA LEU A 674 25.11 31.76 -11.29
C LEU A 674 25.20 30.72 -12.44
N ARG A 675 25.05 29.42 -12.14
CA ARG A 675 25.14 28.33 -13.14
C ARG A 675 23.94 28.23 -14.10
N ASN A 676 22.84 28.94 -13.84
CA ASN A 676 21.59 28.80 -14.62
C ASN A 676 21.34 29.91 -15.65
N ARG A 677 22.33 30.76 -15.95
CA ARG A 677 22.24 31.80 -17.00
C ARG A 677 21.96 31.25 -18.42
N LEU A 678 22.09 29.94 -18.65
CA LEU A 678 22.06 29.31 -19.99
C LEU A 678 20.79 28.51 -20.32
N ARG A 679 19.72 28.59 -19.50
CA ARG A 679 18.45 27.90 -19.79
C ARG A 679 17.29 28.89 -19.83
N THR A 680 17.06 29.44 -21.00
CA THR A 680 15.80 30.09 -21.37
C THR A 680 14.81 29.02 -21.85
N ASP A 681 13.52 29.20 -21.53
CA ASP A 681 12.34 28.57 -22.17
C ASP A 681 11.53 27.48 -21.46
N SER A 682 11.85 27.05 -20.24
CA SER A 682 10.81 26.43 -19.39
C SER A 682 11.17 26.51 -17.90
N ARG A 683 10.62 27.48 -17.18
CA ARG A 683 10.82 27.59 -15.72
C ARG A 683 9.63 26.95 -15.02
N THR A 684 9.90 25.98 -14.15
CA THR A 684 8.88 25.39 -13.28
C THR A 684 8.43 26.44 -12.25
N PRO A 685 7.12 26.74 -12.14
CA PRO A 685 6.59 27.66 -11.14
C PRO A 685 6.98 27.26 -9.72
N THR A 686 7.27 28.22 -8.85
CA THR A 686 7.57 27.95 -7.44
C THR A 686 6.41 28.31 -6.53
N MET A 687 5.24 27.74 -6.85
CA MET A 687 4.02 27.91 -6.08
C MET A 687 4.24 27.54 -4.62
N ARG A 688 3.83 28.43 -3.71
CA ARG A 688 3.83 28.23 -2.26
C ARG A 688 2.50 28.63 -1.69
N HIS A 689 1.99 27.80 -0.79
CA HIS A 689 0.77 28.09 -0.04
C HIS A 689 1.14 28.55 1.37
N MET A 690 0.88 29.82 1.67
CA MET A 690 1.04 30.38 3.01
C MET A 690 -0.25 30.22 3.78
N LEU A 691 -0.16 29.47 4.88
CA LEU A 691 -1.27 29.24 5.78
C LEU A 691 -1.44 30.43 6.73
N HIS A 692 -0.31 31.00 7.18
CA HIS A 692 -0.32 32.14 8.07
C HIS A 692 0.99 32.93 7.96
N ILE A 693 0.89 34.26 8.02
CA ILE A 693 2.00 35.15 8.33
C ILE A 693 1.52 36.20 9.32
N GLY A 694 2.18 36.27 10.47
CA GLY A 694 1.81 37.11 11.60
C GLY A 694 3.03 37.82 12.18
N ILE A 695 2.79 38.92 12.88
CA ILE A 695 3.83 39.71 13.52
C ILE A 695 3.50 39.88 15.00
N SER A 696 4.37 39.36 15.86
CA SER A 696 4.24 39.40 17.31
C SER A 696 5.41 40.17 17.96
N GLY A 697 5.26 40.50 19.25
CA GLY A 697 6.41 40.93 20.05
C GLY A 697 7.42 39.80 20.16
N GLY A 698 8.71 40.14 20.10
CA GLY A 698 9.80 39.21 20.36
C GLY A 698 10.29 39.32 21.80
N GLU A 699 11.01 38.29 22.26
CA GLU A 699 11.57 38.24 23.61
C GLU A 699 13.09 38.10 23.57
N SER A 700 13.79 38.82 24.45
CA SER A 700 15.23 38.70 24.67
C SER A 700 15.53 37.53 25.60
N ARG A 701 16.63 36.81 25.37
CA ARG A 701 17.12 35.79 26.30
C ARG A 701 17.76 36.41 27.55
N PHE A 702 18.07 37.71 27.53
CA PHE A 702 18.71 38.46 28.62
C PHE A 702 17.76 39.44 29.33
N GLY A 703 16.47 39.48 28.95
CA GLY A 703 15.46 40.32 29.57
C GLY A 703 15.46 41.76 29.02
N ASP A 704 16.41 42.59 29.45
CA ASP A 704 16.48 43.99 29.04
C ASP A 704 17.17 44.17 27.68
N THR A 705 16.59 45.03 26.84
CA THR A 705 17.01 45.27 25.45
C THR A 705 17.51 46.69 25.21
N ASN A 706 17.65 47.51 26.27
CA ASN A 706 18.34 48.81 26.27
C ASN A 706 18.10 49.63 24.97
N GLY A 707 16.84 49.93 24.67
CA GLY A 707 16.46 50.78 23.53
C GLY A 707 16.21 50.04 22.21
N PHE A 708 15.99 48.72 22.22
CA PHE A 708 15.60 47.94 21.04
C PHE A 708 14.25 47.24 21.22
N ASN A 709 13.34 47.45 20.28
CA ASN A 709 12.10 46.70 20.18
C ASN A 709 12.32 45.38 19.42
N LEU A 710 12.01 44.26 20.04
CA LEU A 710 12.07 42.95 19.40
C LEU A 710 10.75 42.60 18.73
N ILE A 711 10.83 42.14 17.49
CA ILE A 711 9.67 41.76 16.68
C ILE A 711 9.92 40.42 16.03
N ASP A 712 8.93 39.53 16.13
CA ASP A 712 8.96 38.21 15.51
C ASP A 712 7.97 38.16 14.34
N ILE A 713 8.49 37.81 13.15
CA ILE A 713 7.68 37.50 11.97
C ILE A 713 7.49 36.00 11.91
N ASN A 714 6.28 35.54 12.21
CA ASN A 714 5.90 34.12 12.23
C ASN A 714 5.32 33.73 10.88
N VAL A 715 5.79 32.62 10.32
CA VAL A 715 5.39 32.11 8.99
C VAL A 715 5.06 30.63 9.11
N ILE A 716 3.83 30.27 8.74
CA ILE A 716 3.36 28.89 8.68
C ILE A 716 3.05 28.56 7.22
N SER A 717 3.73 27.53 6.70
CA SER A 717 3.52 27.12 5.31
C SER A 717 3.81 25.64 5.07
N ARG A 718 3.11 25.05 4.10
CA ARG A 718 3.34 23.68 3.64
C ARG A 718 4.70 23.48 2.97
N SER A 719 5.25 24.50 2.28
CA SER A 719 6.34 24.25 1.32
C SER A 719 7.37 25.38 1.13
N PHE A 720 7.61 26.26 2.10
CA PHE A 720 8.62 27.32 1.94
C PHE A 720 10.07 26.85 2.00
N LEU A 721 10.92 27.45 1.15
CA LEU A 721 12.37 27.42 1.32
C LEU A 721 12.80 28.56 2.24
N ARG A 722 13.74 28.31 3.15
CA ARG A 722 14.30 29.34 4.04
C ARG A 722 14.81 30.60 3.31
N SER A 723 15.35 30.43 2.10
CA SER A 723 15.78 31.57 1.29
C SER A 723 14.59 32.45 0.92
N GLN A 724 13.45 31.85 0.57
CA GLN A 724 12.22 32.58 0.24
C GLN A 724 11.72 33.38 1.42
N ILE A 725 11.79 32.83 2.64
CA ILE A 725 11.44 33.55 3.86
C ILE A 725 12.34 34.78 4.03
N ARG A 726 13.66 34.63 3.86
CA ARG A 726 14.60 35.74 4.01
C ARG A 726 14.42 36.87 2.98
N HIS A 727 14.08 36.53 1.74
CA HIS A 727 13.80 37.53 0.70
C HIS A 727 12.44 38.21 0.95
N MET A 728 11.44 37.44 1.38
CA MET A 728 10.13 37.96 1.78
C MET A 728 10.24 38.92 2.97
N VAL A 729 10.95 38.53 4.04
CA VAL A 729 11.20 39.36 5.21
C VAL A 729 11.92 40.65 4.82
N SER A 730 12.94 40.58 3.96
CA SER A 730 13.60 41.78 3.43
C SER A 730 12.63 42.69 2.68
N ALA A 731 11.79 42.15 1.80
CA ALA A 731 10.78 42.96 1.10
C ALA A 731 9.76 43.62 2.03
N ILE A 732 9.34 42.91 3.09
CA ILE A 732 8.47 43.45 4.14
C ILE A 732 9.16 44.61 4.88
N VAL A 733 10.44 44.44 5.24
CA VAL A 733 11.24 45.46 5.93
C VAL A 733 11.46 46.69 5.04
N GLU A 734 11.87 46.51 3.78
CA GLU A 734 12.06 47.61 2.82
C GLU A 734 10.74 48.34 2.51
N HIS A 735 9.63 47.60 2.45
CA HIS A 735 8.31 48.21 2.34
C HIS A 735 7.96 48.99 3.61
N ALA A 736 8.28 48.49 4.81
CA ALA A 736 8.08 49.20 6.08
C ALA A 736 8.84 50.54 6.14
N TYR A 737 10.08 50.57 5.63
CA TYR A 737 10.88 51.79 5.48
C TYR A 737 10.38 52.75 4.38
N GLY A 738 9.40 52.33 3.55
CA GLY A 738 8.89 53.13 2.44
C GLY A 738 9.79 53.16 1.21
N ARG A 739 10.87 52.37 1.20
CA ARG A 739 11.81 52.24 0.07
C ARG A 739 11.26 51.34 -1.03
N LEU A 740 10.34 50.44 -0.68
CA LEU A 740 9.58 49.63 -1.62
C LEU A 740 8.10 50.02 -1.56
N GLN A 741 7.46 50.32 -2.69
CA GLN A 741 6.03 50.64 -2.76
C GLN A 741 5.17 49.37 -2.77
N ARG A 742 3.90 49.45 -2.31
CA ARG A 742 3.00 48.30 -2.20
C ARG A 742 2.74 47.65 -3.56
N GLU A 743 2.58 48.47 -4.59
CA GLU A 743 2.35 48.05 -5.98
C GLU A 743 3.53 47.23 -6.50
N ARG A 744 4.75 47.57 -6.08
CA ARG A 744 5.97 46.83 -6.43
C ARG A 744 6.02 45.47 -5.73
N LEU A 745 5.59 45.40 -4.47
CA LEU A 745 5.48 44.14 -3.73
C LEU A 745 4.50 43.18 -4.42
N ILE A 746 3.33 43.69 -4.82
CA ILE A 746 2.32 42.94 -5.60
C ILE A 746 2.89 42.55 -6.97
N TRP A 747 3.63 43.45 -7.62
CA TRP A 747 4.28 43.17 -8.90
C TRP A 747 5.25 41.99 -8.81
N PHE A 748 6.04 41.86 -7.72
CA PHE A 748 6.93 40.71 -7.53
C PHE A 748 6.19 39.38 -7.46
N LEU A 749 4.99 39.36 -6.87
CA LEU A 749 4.14 38.17 -6.76
C LEU A 749 3.50 37.82 -8.12
N ASN A 750 3.09 38.85 -8.88
CA ASN A 750 2.46 38.67 -10.19
C ASN A 750 3.47 38.43 -11.33
N ASN A 751 4.76 38.72 -11.13
CA ASN A 751 5.81 38.57 -12.13
C ASN A 751 6.95 37.70 -11.56
N PRO A 752 6.75 36.39 -11.38
CA PRO A 752 7.70 35.52 -10.70
C PRO A 752 9.00 35.33 -11.48
N ASN A 753 10.08 36.00 -11.08
CA ASN A 753 11.42 35.81 -11.66
C ASN A 753 12.51 36.04 -10.60
N PRO A 754 13.39 35.05 -10.32
CA PRO A 754 14.42 35.21 -9.28
C PRO A 754 15.48 36.28 -9.59
N GLU A 755 15.55 36.79 -10.83
CA GLU A 755 16.41 37.94 -11.17
C GLU A 755 15.85 39.27 -10.66
N ASN A 756 14.52 39.35 -10.46
CA ASN A 756 13.86 40.58 -10.08
C ASN A 756 14.44 41.15 -8.78
N PHE A 757 14.62 40.32 -7.75
CA PHE A 757 15.15 40.75 -6.46
C PHE A 757 16.52 41.44 -6.59
N HIS A 758 17.40 40.87 -7.43
CA HIS A 758 18.72 41.44 -7.71
C HIS A 758 18.66 42.68 -8.62
N HIS A 759 17.78 42.67 -9.63
CA HIS A 759 17.60 43.79 -10.55
C HIS A 759 17.18 45.08 -9.82
N PHE A 760 16.39 44.95 -8.76
CA PHE A 760 15.99 46.08 -7.90
C PHE A 760 16.96 46.34 -6.73
N GLY A 761 18.16 45.74 -6.74
CA GLY A 761 19.19 45.98 -5.72
C GLY A 761 18.83 45.47 -4.31
N MET A 762 17.82 44.60 -4.17
CA MET A 762 17.38 44.09 -2.88
C MET A 762 18.32 42.98 -2.39
N VAL A 763 18.55 42.93 -1.08
CA VAL A 763 19.40 41.93 -0.43
C VAL A 763 18.55 41.08 0.52
N ALA A 764 18.73 39.77 0.50
CA ALA A 764 18.03 38.88 1.41
C ALA A 764 18.36 39.20 2.88
N ALA A 765 17.37 39.10 3.77
CA ALA A 765 17.57 39.26 5.20
C ALA A 765 18.66 38.29 5.71
N PRO A 766 19.48 38.63 6.73
CA PRO A 766 20.51 37.74 7.28
C PRO A 766 19.98 36.37 7.73
N PRO A 767 20.80 35.30 7.76
CA PRO A 767 20.35 34.01 8.30
C PRO A 767 20.14 34.02 9.83
N GLN A 768 20.85 34.88 10.56
CA GLN A 768 20.90 34.95 12.03
C GLN A 768 19.53 35.15 12.68
N GLY A 769 18.62 35.88 12.03
CA GLY A 769 17.28 36.09 12.58
C GLY A 769 16.32 34.91 12.40
N LEU A 770 16.67 33.88 11.60
CA LEU A 770 15.73 32.86 11.18
C LEU A 770 15.79 31.58 12.04
N PHE A 771 14.62 31.18 12.53
CA PHE A 771 14.38 29.96 13.28
C PHE A 771 13.43 29.06 12.50
N LEU A 772 13.78 27.78 12.35
CA LEU A 772 12.83 26.71 12.07
C LEU A 772 12.27 26.25 13.42
N GLU A 773 11.06 26.68 13.76
CA GLU A 773 10.45 26.35 15.04
C GLU A 773 9.98 24.91 15.07
N ASP A 774 9.29 24.46 14.03
CA ASP A 774 8.76 23.09 13.98
C ASP A 774 8.53 22.56 12.56
N VAL A 775 8.54 21.24 12.42
CA VAL A 775 8.16 20.49 11.23
C VAL A 775 7.09 19.48 11.62
N VAL A 776 5.85 19.76 11.19
CA VAL A 776 4.66 19.00 11.59
C VAL A 776 4.27 17.99 10.51
N TYR A 777 3.90 16.80 10.94
CA TYR A 777 3.45 15.69 10.11
C TYR A 777 2.08 15.21 10.61
N ASP A 778 1.27 14.66 9.72
CA ASP A 778 -0.01 14.05 10.06
C ASP A 778 0.22 12.77 10.89
N GLU A 779 -0.48 12.65 12.02
CA GLU A 779 -0.35 11.55 12.98
C GLU A 779 -0.62 10.17 12.33
N ARG A 780 -1.49 10.12 11.31
CA ARG A 780 -1.81 8.90 10.56
C ARG A 780 -0.62 8.37 9.76
N MET A 781 0.45 9.14 9.63
CA MET A 781 1.65 8.74 8.90
C MET A 781 2.67 7.99 9.76
N PHE A 782 2.45 7.91 11.08
CA PHE A 782 3.31 7.18 12.01
C PHE A 782 2.87 5.73 12.17
N ILE A 783 3.84 4.85 12.41
CA ILE A 783 3.65 3.40 12.57
C ILE A 783 3.10 3.06 13.95
N ASN A 784 3.11 4.00 14.91
CA ASN A 784 2.41 3.92 16.18
C ASN A 784 1.77 5.29 16.40
N PRO A 785 0.45 5.40 16.63
CA PRO A 785 -0.16 6.68 16.97
C PRO A 785 0.41 7.14 18.33
N VAL A 786 1.21 8.19 18.30
CA VAL A 786 1.77 8.81 19.50
C VAL A 786 0.66 9.64 20.13
N PRO A 787 0.50 9.69 21.47
CA PRO A 787 -0.24 10.78 22.09
C PRO A 787 0.53 12.06 21.74
N TYR A 788 0.05 12.81 20.75
CA TYR A 788 0.60 14.12 20.46
C TYR A 788 0.48 14.92 21.75
N HIS A 789 1.59 15.45 22.25
CA HIS A 789 1.54 16.42 23.34
C HIS A 789 0.70 17.58 22.84
N TYR A 790 -0.53 17.69 23.38
CA TYR A 790 -1.42 18.83 23.23
C TYR A 790 -0.60 20.10 23.47
N HIS A 791 -0.24 20.79 22.41
CA HIS A 791 0.27 22.15 22.52
C HIS A 791 -0.96 23.06 22.56
N SER A 792 -0.87 24.13 23.35
CA SER A 792 -1.93 25.10 23.67
C SER A 792 -2.51 25.90 22.48
N TRP A 793 -2.37 25.40 21.25
CA TRP A 793 -2.82 26.02 20.00
C TRP A 793 -3.71 25.07 19.17
N ASP A 794 -4.02 23.84 19.62
CA ASP A 794 -5.10 23.05 18.99
C ASP A 794 -6.50 23.67 19.24
N GLU A 795 -6.57 24.76 20.00
CA GLU A 795 -7.74 25.66 20.07
C GLU A 795 -7.78 26.70 18.94
N MET A 796 -6.76 26.78 18.06
CA MET A 796 -6.71 27.81 17.02
C MET A 796 -7.65 27.56 15.83
N ASP A 797 -8.16 26.33 15.68
CA ASP A 797 -9.31 26.05 14.79
C ASP A 797 -10.60 26.77 15.28
N LYS A 798 -10.67 27.25 16.53
CA LYS A 798 -11.71 28.18 16.99
C LYS A 798 -11.42 29.64 16.66
N MET A 799 -10.14 30.05 16.53
CA MET A 799 -9.77 31.44 16.17
C MET A 799 -9.85 31.73 14.66
N LEU A 800 -9.87 30.70 13.80
CA LEU A 800 -10.11 30.88 12.36
C LEU A 800 -11.58 31.21 12.02
N CYS A 801 -12.46 31.23 13.03
CA CYS A 801 -13.87 31.62 12.92
C CYS A 801 -14.20 32.96 13.63
N ASP A 802 -13.21 33.68 14.15
CA ASP A 802 -13.43 34.96 14.82
C ASP A 802 -12.99 36.11 13.89
N GLU A 803 -13.96 36.81 13.28
CA GLU A 803 -13.73 37.99 12.43
C GLU A 803 -13.27 39.23 13.23
N SER A 804 -12.83 39.07 14.48
CA SER A 804 -12.43 40.16 15.37
C SER A 804 -10.95 40.19 15.73
N PHE A 805 -10.02 40.03 14.77
CA PHE A 805 -8.60 40.39 14.97
C PHE A 805 -7.90 40.92 13.72
#